data_AF-R6BG67-F1
#
_entry.id   AF-R6BG67-F1
#
_cell.length_a   1.000
_cell.length_b   1.000
_cell.length_c   1.000
_cell.angle_alpha   90.00
_cell.angle_beta   90.00
_cell.angle_gamma   90.00
#
_symmetry.space_group_name_H-M   'P 1'
#
loop_
_entity.id
_entity.type
_entity.pdbx_description
1 polymer ?
#
loop_
_entity_poly.entity_id
_entity_poly.type
_entity_poly.pdbx_seq_one_letter_code
_entity_poly.pdbx_strand_id
1 'polypeptide(L)'
;MTECVHEHTEDCYPAESVSDNIDAQSLDLSGLSVQVNYNDNTSETLTGESGKLTTVPAQGTVLTVAEHNGKKIEIHYGGKKAQTNPLTVDKAEQEALSIIGAPSKIYKGSSFTLQTSGGSGEGAITWSVVSGPATVDANGAVTVTDIGEFQIKAVKAEDAEYNQIEALITLTAVKKSSIGGGFSSSGDASSDDREDSSDKDSNITNRPDKNNPSTPTTGQTTTVKPGINGNANINESTVQNAINKATAAAKKNGSTANGIAVVVPVNVGDVRKDVQITLKADTLDKLVSSGVKRFTIDTDSMTDFGFTLDTLKELNRQTNGDIVFKVKKTTVSSAEAKAAIGNRPIYDISLWEVKNGKETQITDLNGKTISVAIPYTPAKNEQPGNLYAVSVDAAGKVQWLTKSSYDADQKAVIFQLTQPGVYGVGYDAKTPAFTDIEKHWAKDNIFFVVSRGLLNGTSVTTFSPNTGMTRGMFVTALGRLAGINPDSYRTGKFTDVKADADYAPYVNWAASKGIVSGTTDTTFAPDSQITREQMAVILKNYTAKLGYTIPKTLKAVTFADNAKISSQAKEAVQSMQQAGILAGKTNNRFDPAGTATRAEVATALRRFVEIIIDSQTANGWQQNDSGEWSYYKNGEPVKGWFSVDQKKYWMDKTTGKMFSNGWKQIDGKQYYFYVDGSMAVNTTSSFRFI
;
A
#
# COMPACT_ATOMS: atom_id res chain seq x y z
N MET A 1 14.80 44.21 90.31
CA MET A 1 13.38 44.11 90.72
C MET A 1 12.82 42.90 89.98
N THR A 2 12.92 41.74 90.63
CA THR A 2 11.80 41.02 91.30
C THR A 2 10.87 40.41 90.24
N GLU A 3 10.70 39.09 90.09
CA GLU A 3 10.73 38.00 91.07
C GLU A 3 11.31 36.70 90.48
N CYS A 4 12.15 36.05 91.30
CA CYS A 4 12.35 34.60 91.35
C CYS A 4 11.29 34.00 92.27
N VAL A 5 10.79 32.79 91.98
CA VAL A 5 10.51 31.69 92.95
C VAL A 5 10.52 30.39 92.11
N HIS A 6 11.55 29.53 92.17
CA HIS A 6 11.71 28.35 93.06
C HIS A 6 10.60 27.29 92.79
N GLU A 7 10.86 26.00 92.54
CA GLU A 7 11.76 25.09 93.27
C GLU A 7 11.97 23.73 92.54
N HIS A 8 13.20 23.19 92.63
CA HIS A 8 13.65 21.78 92.86
C HIS A 8 13.00 20.58 92.09
N THR A 9 13.70 19.54 91.58
CA THR A 9 15.06 18.98 91.78
C THR A 9 15.33 17.88 90.72
N GLU A 10 16.62 17.55 90.51
CA GLU A 10 17.20 16.26 90.09
C GLU A 10 17.42 15.91 88.59
N ASP A 11 18.71 15.92 88.25
CA ASP A 11 19.53 14.91 87.55
C ASP A 11 19.28 14.44 86.10
N CYS A 12 20.38 14.60 85.34
CA CYS A 12 20.90 13.77 84.24
C CYS A 12 20.13 13.71 82.89
N TYR A 13 20.89 13.97 81.82
CA TYR A 13 20.66 13.56 80.41
C TYR A 13 20.10 12.12 80.30
N PRO A 14 19.40 11.68 79.20
CA PRO A 14 19.34 12.22 77.83
C PRO A 14 17.96 12.09 77.08
N ALA A 15 17.99 12.42 75.78
CA ALA A 15 17.27 11.79 74.64
C ALA A 15 15.75 11.99 74.41
N GLU A 16 15.46 12.50 73.20
CA GLU A 16 14.31 12.23 72.29
C GLU A 16 12.90 12.62 72.80
N SER A 17 12.02 13.34 72.07
CA SER A 17 11.76 13.42 70.63
C SER A 17 10.66 14.47 70.36
N VAL A 18 10.47 14.80 69.06
CA VAL A 18 9.31 15.46 68.41
C VAL A 18 9.34 17.00 68.43
N SER A 19 9.22 17.75 67.33
CA SER A 19 9.32 17.51 65.89
C SER A 19 9.25 18.90 65.23
N ASP A 20 10.15 19.22 64.32
CA ASP A 20 9.79 20.02 63.15
C ASP A 20 10.65 19.57 61.99
N ASN A 21 10.00 18.80 61.12
CA ASN A 21 10.46 18.42 59.80
C ASN A 21 10.49 19.68 58.93
N ILE A 22 11.69 20.14 58.61
CA ILE A 22 11.94 20.69 57.28
C ILE A 22 13.02 19.78 56.70
N ASP A 23 12.58 18.84 55.86
CA ASP A 23 13.47 18.15 54.94
C ASP A 23 14.25 19.21 54.16
N ALA A 24 15.50 19.42 54.55
CA ALA A 24 16.48 20.09 53.73
C ALA A 24 16.69 19.20 52.51
N GLN A 25 15.94 19.46 51.44
CA GLN A 25 16.22 18.85 50.15
C GLN A 25 17.68 19.15 49.80
N SER A 26 18.48 18.09 49.77
CA SER A 26 19.78 18.07 49.11
C SER A 26 19.59 18.66 47.71
N LEU A 27 20.22 19.79 47.43
CA LEU A 27 20.17 20.42 46.11
C LEU A 27 20.85 19.45 45.12
N ASP A 28 20.05 18.81 44.26
CA ASP A 28 20.55 17.96 43.20
C ASP A 28 21.25 18.84 42.15
N LEU A 29 22.59 18.75 42.11
CA LEU A 29 23.43 19.46 41.16
C LEU A 29 23.73 18.61 39.91
N SER A 30 23.07 17.45 39.75
CA SER A 30 23.22 16.64 38.55
C SER A 30 22.74 17.42 37.32
N GLY A 31 23.62 17.53 36.32
CA GLY A 31 23.38 18.35 35.13
C GLY A 31 23.95 19.77 35.18
N LEU A 32 24.54 20.22 36.30
CA LEU A 32 25.26 21.49 36.33
C LEU A 32 26.61 21.34 35.60
N SER A 33 26.77 22.03 34.48
CA SER A 33 28.03 22.11 33.73
C SER A 33 28.58 23.54 33.79
N VAL A 34 29.76 23.71 34.39
CA VAL A 34 30.45 25.00 34.39
C VAL A 34 31.45 25.03 33.25
N GLN A 35 31.25 25.92 32.29
CA GLN A 35 32.19 26.09 31.17
C GLN A 35 33.23 27.15 31.54
N VAL A 36 34.49 26.73 31.59
CA VAL A 36 35.64 27.60 31.86
C VAL A 36 36.30 27.92 30.53
N ASN A 37 36.38 29.21 30.20
CA ASN A 37 37.04 29.70 28.99
C ASN A 37 38.37 30.35 29.35
N TYR A 38 39.43 29.96 28.65
CA TYR A 38 40.78 30.48 28.86
C TYR A 38 41.10 31.57 27.81
N ASN A 39 42.07 32.43 28.13
CA ASN A 39 42.46 33.57 27.29
C ASN A 39 43.11 33.17 25.96
N ASP A 40 43.40 31.88 25.76
CA ASP A 40 43.90 31.30 24.52
C ASP A 40 42.78 30.73 23.63
N ASN A 41 41.51 31.03 23.95
CA ASN A 41 40.29 30.56 23.30
C ASN A 41 40.06 29.04 23.38
N THR A 42 40.70 28.35 24.33
CA THR A 42 40.30 26.99 24.69
C THR A 42 39.20 27.00 25.76
N SER A 43 38.35 25.98 25.78
CA SER A 43 37.28 25.84 26.76
C SER A 43 37.21 24.44 27.34
N GLU A 44 36.90 24.33 28.63
CA GLU A 44 36.67 23.07 29.33
C GLU A 44 35.32 23.09 30.05
N THR A 45 34.60 21.96 30.03
CA THR A 45 33.30 21.81 30.69
C THR A 45 33.47 20.93 31.93
N LEU A 46 33.26 21.51 33.12
CA LEU A 46 33.29 20.78 34.38
C LEU A 46 31.88 20.28 34.72
N THR A 47 31.68 18.97 34.68
CA THR A 47 30.43 18.31 35.12
C THR A 47 30.54 17.88 36.59
N GLY A 48 29.52 18.17 37.38
CA GLY A 48 29.49 17.87 38.82
C GLY A 48 29.50 16.37 39.12
N GLU A 49 30.67 15.79 39.36
CA GLU A 49 30.82 14.66 40.28
C GLU A 49 31.10 15.20 41.68
N SER A 50 30.43 14.65 42.68
CA SER A 50 30.53 15.00 44.10
C SER A 50 32.00 14.99 44.58
N GLY A 51 32.55 16.17 44.85
CA GLY A 51 33.80 16.33 45.62
C GLY A 51 35.05 16.86 44.90
N LYS A 52 34.96 17.41 43.67
CA LYS A 52 36.16 17.86 42.91
C LYS A 52 36.34 19.37 42.68
N LEU A 53 35.59 20.24 43.36
CA LEU A 53 35.88 21.69 43.33
C LEU A 53 36.85 22.06 44.45
N THR A 54 38.14 22.13 44.14
CA THR A 54 39.16 22.75 45.02
C THR A 54 39.52 24.16 44.52
N THR A 55 39.68 25.09 45.45
CA THR A 55 39.64 26.54 45.21
C THR A 55 41.02 27.17 45.12
N VAL A 56 41.63 27.23 43.94
CA VAL A 56 42.64 28.28 43.66
C VAL A 56 42.59 28.72 42.18
N PRO A 57 41.83 29.75 41.82
CA PRO A 57 41.94 30.40 40.52
C PRO A 57 43.21 31.29 40.49
N ALA A 58 43.95 31.26 39.39
CA ALA A 58 45.01 32.22 39.13
C ALA A 58 44.44 33.64 38.92
N GLN A 59 45.26 34.67 39.18
CA GLN A 59 44.88 36.08 39.03
C GLN A 59 44.28 36.35 37.63
N GLY A 60 42.98 36.71 37.60
CA GLY A 60 42.26 37.10 36.38
C GLY A 60 40.94 36.36 36.13
N THR A 61 40.59 35.34 36.91
CA THR A 61 39.31 34.63 36.75
C THR A 61 38.11 35.48 37.22
N VAL A 62 37.12 35.67 36.34
CA VAL A 62 35.83 36.31 36.68
C VAL A 62 34.83 35.21 37.10
N LEU A 63 34.22 35.36 38.27
CA LEU A 63 33.13 34.51 38.74
C LEU A 63 31.78 35.13 38.36
N THR A 64 30.93 34.37 37.69
CA THR A 64 29.53 34.73 37.40
C THR A 64 28.58 34.01 38.37
N VAL A 65 27.62 34.75 38.92
CA VAL A 65 26.52 34.20 39.71
C VAL A 65 25.52 33.50 38.78
N ALA A 66 25.04 32.32 39.14
CA ALA A 66 23.91 31.66 38.50
C ALA A 66 22.64 31.81 39.34
N GLU A 67 21.48 31.92 38.71
CA GLU A 67 20.17 31.81 39.36
C GLU A 67 19.54 30.46 39.02
N HIS A 68 18.75 29.89 39.94
CA HIS A 68 17.89 28.73 39.69
C HIS A 68 16.48 29.02 40.22
N ASN A 69 15.46 28.91 39.36
CA ASN A 69 14.05 29.14 39.69
C ASN A 69 13.76 30.49 40.38
N GLY A 70 14.34 31.58 39.88
CA GLY A 70 14.11 32.93 40.38
C GLY A 70 14.72 33.22 41.76
N LYS A 71 15.57 32.32 42.29
CA LYS A 71 16.38 32.56 43.49
C LYS A 71 17.85 32.75 43.12
N LYS A 72 18.44 33.84 43.64
CA LYS A 72 19.87 34.14 43.51
C LYS A 72 20.70 33.14 44.30
N ILE A 73 21.71 32.54 43.65
CA ILE A 73 22.72 31.76 44.36
C ILE A 73 23.85 32.71 44.75
N GLU A 74 23.99 33.02 46.03
CA GLU A 74 25.02 33.95 46.52
C GLU A 74 26.36 33.21 46.68
N ILE A 75 27.38 33.60 45.90
CA ILE A 75 28.75 33.08 46.06
C ILE A 75 29.54 34.06 46.94
N HIS A 76 30.02 33.58 48.09
CA HIS A 76 30.81 34.39 49.03
C HIS A 76 32.30 34.25 48.74
N TYR A 77 32.99 35.37 48.51
CA TYR A 77 34.46 35.42 48.43
C TYR A 77 35.00 36.53 49.34
N GLY A 78 35.73 36.15 50.39
CA GLY A 78 36.53 37.07 51.21
C GLY A 78 35.77 38.30 51.75
N GLY A 79 34.46 38.21 51.98
CA GLY A 79 33.66 39.28 52.59
C GLY A 79 33.34 40.50 51.70
N LYS A 80 33.52 40.43 50.37
CA LYS A 80 33.14 41.53 49.45
C LYS A 80 32.00 41.15 48.49
N LYS A 81 31.14 42.14 48.17
CA LYS A 81 30.03 42.03 47.21
C LYS A 81 30.39 42.75 45.90
N ALA A 82 30.13 42.14 44.75
CA ALA A 82 30.23 42.79 43.44
C ALA A 82 28.85 42.85 42.78
N GLN A 83 28.49 43.99 42.17
CA GLN A 83 27.28 44.11 41.37
C GLN A 83 27.62 43.88 39.90
N THR A 84 26.86 43.01 39.25
CA THR A 84 26.87 42.83 37.79
C THR A 84 25.53 43.26 37.20
N ASN A 85 25.53 43.60 35.92
CA ASN A 85 24.29 43.87 35.19
C ASN A 85 23.42 42.60 35.12
N PRO A 86 22.08 42.73 35.12
CA PRO A 86 21.18 41.59 35.03
C PRO A 86 21.39 40.83 33.72
N LEU A 87 21.52 39.50 33.81
CA LEU A 87 21.43 38.60 32.66
C LEU A 87 19.96 38.52 32.23
N THR A 88 19.67 38.79 30.97
CA THR A 88 18.33 38.58 30.41
C THR A 88 18.31 37.19 29.80
N VAL A 89 17.45 36.30 30.31
CA VAL A 89 17.16 35.01 29.70
C VAL A 89 15.89 35.19 28.89
N ASP A 90 16.00 35.12 27.57
CA ASP A 90 14.85 35.17 26.68
C ASP A 90 14.07 33.86 26.77
N LYS A 91 12.74 33.93 26.60
CA LYS A 91 11.88 32.74 26.58
C LYS A 91 12.23 31.84 25.38
N ALA A 92 12.04 30.53 25.54
CA ALA A 92 12.25 29.57 24.48
C ALA A 92 11.12 29.60 23.43
N GLU A 93 11.42 29.15 22.21
CA GLU A 93 10.39 28.93 21.18
C GLU A 93 9.58 27.65 21.49
N GLN A 94 8.28 27.65 21.20
CA GLN A 94 7.42 26.46 21.40
C GLN A 94 7.59 25.43 20.27
N GLU A 95 7.30 24.16 20.58
CA GLU A 95 7.06 23.12 19.57
C GLU A 95 5.98 23.55 18.59
N ALA A 96 6.11 23.17 17.31
CA ALA A 96 5.22 23.64 16.25
C ALA A 96 3.73 23.33 16.56
N LEU A 97 2.89 24.37 16.58
CA LEU A 97 1.45 24.24 16.78
C LEU A 97 0.75 23.91 15.45
N SER A 98 -0.13 22.91 15.45
CA SER A 98 -0.93 22.50 14.29
C SER A 98 -2.41 22.41 14.63
N ILE A 99 -3.28 22.81 13.70
CA ILE A 99 -4.74 22.65 13.82
C ILE A 99 -5.15 21.32 13.15
N ILE A 100 -5.92 20.50 13.87
CA ILE A 100 -6.41 19.19 13.44
C ILE A 100 -7.93 19.08 13.65
N GLY A 101 -8.53 17.99 13.15
CA GLY A 101 -9.96 17.70 13.34
C GLY A 101 -10.89 18.26 12.25
N ALA A 102 -10.36 18.87 11.20
CA ALA A 102 -11.16 19.35 10.07
C ALA A 102 -11.80 18.18 9.28
N PRO A 103 -13.12 18.22 9.00
CA PRO A 103 -13.77 17.23 8.15
C PRO A 103 -13.24 17.25 6.71
N SER A 104 -13.26 16.09 6.03
CA SER A 104 -12.84 15.98 4.63
C SER A 104 -13.77 16.69 3.63
N LYS A 105 -15.01 17.00 4.03
CA LYS A 105 -15.97 17.83 3.29
C LYS A 105 -16.74 18.74 4.23
N ILE A 106 -16.82 20.02 3.88
CA ILE A 106 -17.47 21.05 4.69
C ILE A 106 -18.59 21.68 3.84
N TYR A 107 -19.80 21.78 4.40
CA TYR A 107 -20.94 22.36 3.70
C TYR A 107 -21.41 23.64 4.41
N LYS A 108 -22.14 24.50 3.69
CA LYS A 108 -22.89 25.62 4.32
C LYS A 108 -23.80 25.07 5.43
N GLY A 109 -23.68 25.63 6.64
CA GLY A 109 -24.42 25.21 7.84
C GLY A 109 -23.81 24.03 8.60
N SER A 110 -22.63 23.52 8.20
CA SER A 110 -21.90 22.51 8.99
C SER A 110 -21.35 23.11 10.28
N SER A 111 -21.39 22.32 11.36
CA SER A 111 -20.68 22.59 12.61
C SER A 111 -19.73 21.44 12.94
N PHE A 112 -18.50 21.76 13.35
CA PHE A 112 -17.46 20.80 13.75
C PHE A 112 -16.47 21.46 14.72
N THR A 113 -15.73 20.66 15.49
CA THR A 113 -14.77 21.18 16.47
C THR A 113 -13.34 20.91 15.99
N LEU A 114 -12.54 21.97 15.93
CA LEU A 114 -11.10 21.90 15.68
C LEU A 114 -10.35 21.70 16.99
N GLN A 115 -9.22 20.99 16.92
CA GLN A 115 -8.30 20.78 18.05
C GLN A 115 -6.90 21.22 17.64
N THR A 116 -6.02 21.45 18.61
CA THR A 116 -4.60 21.69 18.35
C THR A 116 -3.77 20.46 18.71
N SER A 117 -2.64 20.29 18.03
CA SER A 117 -1.58 19.34 18.38
C SER A 117 -0.23 20.07 18.32
N GLY A 118 0.68 19.75 19.23
CA GLY A 118 1.93 20.52 19.41
C GLY A 118 1.76 21.73 20.32
N GLY A 119 2.73 22.65 20.31
CA GLY A 119 2.87 23.70 21.31
C GLY A 119 3.55 23.20 22.60
N SER A 120 4.37 24.05 23.21
CA SER A 120 5.05 23.79 24.49
C SER A 120 4.49 24.68 25.59
N GLY A 121 4.62 24.28 26.85
CA GLY A 121 4.21 25.11 27.99
C GLY A 121 2.70 25.08 28.30
N GLU A 122 2.33 25.84 29.33
CA GLU A 122 0.98 25.85 29.93
C GLU A 122 0.06 26.94 29.35
N GLY A 123 0.56 27.75 28.41
CA GLY A 123 -0.21 28.82 27.75
C GLY A 123 -1.55 28.35 27.18
N ALA A 124 -2.62 29.13 27.42
CA ALA A 124 -3.97 28.82 26.96
C ALA A 124 -4.10 28.95 25.43
N ILE A 125 -5.01 28.16 24.84
CA ILE A 125 -5.34 28.22 23.40
C ILE A 125 -6.49 29.18 23.17
N THR A 126 -6.33 30.07 22.20
CA THR A 126 -7.40 30.96 21.71
C THR A 126 -7.64 30.73 20.22
N TRP A 127 -8.90 30.83 19.81
CA TRP A 127 -9.35 30.59 18.43
C TRP A 127 -9.93 31.88 17.83
N SER A 128 -9.65 32.12 16.55
CA SER A 128 -10.23 33.25 15.81
C SER A 128 -10.44 32.92 14.34
N VAL A 129 -11.41 33.58 13.71
CA VAL A 129 -11.59 33.55 12.26
C VAL A 129 -10.74 34.65 11.64
N VAL A 130 -9.86 34.28 10.72
CA VAL A 130 -8.99 35.23 10.01
C VAL A 130 -9.71 35.79 8.79
N SER A 131 -10.43 34.94 8.06
CA SER A 131 -11.17 35.32 6.86
C SER A 131 -12.24 34.30 6.50
N GLY A 132 -13.22 34.70 5.69
CA GLY A 132 -14.23 33.82 5.08
C GLY A 132 -15.49 33.53 5.93
N PRO A 133 -16.44 32.75 5.40
CA PRO A 133 -17.79 32.63 5.95
C PRO A 133 -17.92 31.56 7.04
N ALA A 134 -17.28 31.78 8.19
CA ALA A 134 -17.41 30.92 9.36
C ALA A 134 -17.38 31.72 10.67
N THR A 135 -17.86 31.13 11.76
CA THR A 135 -17.62 31.57 13.14
C THR A 135 -16.87 30.47 13.90
N VAL A 136 -16.09 30.83 14.92
CA VAL A 136 -15.44 29.87 15.84
C VAL A 136 -15.63 30.34 17.28
N ASP A 137 -15.94 29.43 18.20
CA ASP A 137 -16.05 29.74 19.63
C ASP A 137 -14.73 29.47 20.40
N ALA A 138 -14.76 29.72 21.71
CA ALA A 138 -13.60 29.54 22.58
C ALA A 138 -13.11 28.08 22.68
N ASN A 139 -13.94 27.10 22.34
CA ASN A 139 -13.60 25.67 22.37
C ASN A 139 -13.16 25.15 21.00
N GLY A 140 -13.00 26.02 19.99
CA GLY A 140 -12.65 25.63 18.63
C GLY A 140 -13.84 25.08 17.84
N ALA A 141 -15.09 25.25 18.29
CA ALA A 141 -16.27 24.85 17.55
C ALA A 141 -16.55 25.84 16.43
N VAL A 142 -16.40 25.37 15.19
CA VAL A 142 -16.60 26.13 13.96
C VAL A 142 -18.02 25.93 13.45
N THR A 143 -18.69 27.03 13.08
CA THR A 143 -19.97 27.00 12.36
C THR A 143 -19.85 27.75 11.04
N VAL A 144 -20.16 27.06 9.94
CA VAL A 144 -20.00 27.59 8.58
C VAL A 144 -21.25 28.34 8.14
N THR A 145 -21.13 29.64 7.85
CA THR A 145 -22.26 30.53 7.58
C THR A 145 -22.58 30.65 6.08
N ASP A 146 -21.61 30.43 5.19
CA ASP A 146 -21.82 30.42 3.73
C ASP A 146 -20.82 29.52 2.97
N ILE A 147 -20.96 29.43 1.64
CA ILE A 147 -19.99 28.76 0.76
C ILE A 147 -18.77 29.65 0.50
N GLY A 148 -17.61 29.04 0.32
CA GLY A 148 -16.36 29.75 0.06
C GLY A 148 -15.20 29.26 0.93
N GLU A 149 -14.02 29.82 0.69
CA GLU A 149 -12.83 29.58 1.50
C GLU A 149 -12.88 30.42 2.79
N PHE A 150 -12.43 29.83 3.90
CA PHE A 150 -12.28 30.50 5.18
C PHE A 150 -11.04 30.00 5.92
N GLN A 151 -10.49 30.86 6.77
CA GLN A 151 -9.28 30.60 7.55
C GLN A 151 -9.54 30.72 9.04
N ILE A 152 -9.07 29.73 9.80
CA ILE A 152 -9.13 29.70 11.25
C ILE A 152 -7.70 29.74 11.81
N LYS A 153 -7.50 30.56 12.83
CA LYS A 153 -6.24 30.68 13.57
C LYS A 153 -6.39 30.15 14.99
N ALA A 154 -5.42 29.38 15.43
CA ALA A 154 -5.23 29.00 16.83
C ALA A 154 -3.95 29.66 17.34
N VAL A 155 -3.99 30.22 18.54
CA VAL A 155 -2.83 30.85 19.19
C VAL A 155 -2.65 30.24 20.57
N LYS A 156 -1.47 29.71 20.84
CA LYS A 156 -1.04 29.29 22.17
C LYS A 156 -0.26 30.44 22.81
N ALA A 157 -0.81 30.99 23.89
CA ALA A 157 -0.21 32.14 24.56
C ALA A 157 1.21 31.86 25.05
N GLU A 158 2.01 32.92 25.17
CA GLU A 158 3.27 32.84 25.90
C GLU A 158 3.03 32.53 27.38
N ASP A 159 4.02 31.90 28.03
CA ASP A 159 4.05 31.70 29.48
C ASP A 159 5.40 32.15 30.06
N ALA A 160 5.76 31.64 31.24
CA ALA A 160 7.02 32.00 31.91
C ALA A 160 8.26 31.47 31.20
N GLU A 161 8.13 30.38 30.41
CA GLU A 161 9.24 29.68 29.78
C GLU A 161 9.25 29.82 28.26
N TYR A 162 8.09 29.99 27.62
CA TYR A 162 7.95 29.97 26.17
C TYR A 162 7.27 31.20 25.56
N ASN A 163 7.75 31.61 24.37
CA ASN A 163 7.11 32.63 23.52
C ASN A 163 5.78 32.14 22.94
N GLN A 164 4.90 33.05 22.51
CA GLN A 164 3.63 32.71 21.86
C GLN A 164 3.86 32.02 20.50
N ILE A 165 3.00 31.05 20.14
CA ILE A 165 3.01 30.42 18.82
C ILE A 165 1.60 30.37 18.20
N GLU A 166 1.53 30.45 16.87
CA GLU A 166 0.29 30.47 16.11
C GLU A 166 0.24 29.37 15.04
N ALA A 167 -0.97 28.91 14.74
CA ALA A 167 -1.26 27.96 13.66
C ALA A 167 -2.44 28.45 12.83
N LEU A 168 -2.36 28.25 11.51
CA LEU A 168 -3.39 28.64 10.55
C LEU A 168 -3.85 27.43 9.74
N ILE A 169 -5.16 27.30 9.54
CA ILE A 169 -5.75 26.33 8.61
C ILE A 169 -6.68 27.03 7.63
N THR A 170 -6.58 26.66 6.36
CA THR A 170 -7.48 27.12 5.29
C THR A 170 -8.44 26.00 4.92
N LEU A 171 -9.74 26.29 4.92
CA LEU A 171 -10.83 25.34 4.70
C LEU A 171 -11.80 25.87 3.64
N THR A 172 -12.45 24.97 2.90
CA THR A 172 -13.39 25.36 1.84
C THR A 172 -14.77 24.75 2.06
N ALA A 173 -15.78 25.59 2.21
CA ALA A 173 -17.18 25.19 2.30
C ALA A 173 -17.84 25.15 0.91
N VAL A 174 -18.51 24.04 0.60
CA VAL A 174 -19.20 23.84 -0.69
C VAL A 174 -20.72 23.74 -0.51
N LYS A 175 -21.48 24.00 -1.59
CA LYS A 175 -22.94 23.85 -1.58
C LYS A 175 -23.32 22.37 -1.42
N LYS A 176 -24.18 22.06 -0.45
CA LYS A 176 -24.79 20.73 -0.31
C LYS A 176 -25.74 20.50 -1.50
N SER A 177 -25.51 19.44 -2.27
CA SER A 177 -26.36 19.12 -3.43
C SER A 177 -27.77 18.74 -2.95
N SER A 178 -28.73 19.65 -3.16
CA SER A 178 -30.14 19.45 -2.83
C SER A 178 -30.83 18.64 -3.92
N ILE A 179 -31.10 17.36 -3.67
CA ILE A 179 -32.16 16.61 -4.37
C ILE A 179 -33.30 16.49 -3.36
N GLY A 180 -34.29 17.37 -3.48
CA GLY A 180 -35.58 17.26 -2.81
C GLY A 180 -36.61 16.71 -3.80
N GLY A 181 -37.39 15.73 -3.35
CA GLY A 181 -38.50 15.14 -4.10
C GLY A 181 -38.85 13.79 -3.54
N GLY A 182 -39.75 13.78 -2.53
CA GLY A 182 -40.18 12.57 -1.85
C GLY A 182 -40.90 11.59 -2.78
N PHE A 183 -40.66 10.31 -2.54
CA PHE A 183 -41.55 9.23 -2.92
C PHE A 183 -41.56 8.25 -1.75
N SER A 184 -42.75 8.09 -1.16
CA SER A 184 -43.08 6.99 -0.26
C SER A 184 -42.98 5.67 -1.02
N SER A 185 -42.24 4.71 -0.48
CA SER A 185 -42.22 3.33 -0.95
C SER A 185 -42.04 2.41 0.25
N SER A 186 -43.17 1.93 0.76
CA SER A 186 -43.26 0.74 1.59
C SER A 186 -42.71 -0.47 0.82
N GLY A 187 -41.97 -1.35 1.50
CA GLY A 187 -41.51 -2.62 0.93
C GLY A 187 -40.31 -3.20 1.68
N ASP A 188 -40.61 -4.11 2.59
CA ASP A 188 -39.73 -4.83 3.51
C ASP A 188 -38.43 -5.41 2.92
N ALA A 189 -37.34 -5.24 3.69
CA ALA A 189 -36.38 -6.31 3.97
C ALA A 189 -35.57 -5.96 5.25
N SER A 190 -35.95 -6.58 6.36
CA SER A 190 -35.14 -6.79 7.58
C SER A 190 -33.89 -7.65 7.23
N SER A 191 -32.71 -7.53 7.84
CA SER A 191 -32.41 -7.28 9.25
C SER A 191 -31.00 -6.72 9.50
N ASP A 192 -30.92 -5.83 10.48
CA ASP A 192 -29.86 -5.61 11.49
C ASP A 192 -28.38 -5.54 11.07
N ASP A 193 -27.89 -4.31 10.96
CA ASP A 193 -26.54 -3.94 11.40
C ASP A 193 -26.61 -2.58 12.12
N ARG A 194 -26.83 -2.63 13.45
CA ARG A 194 -26.51 -1.50 14.34
C ARG A 194 -25.00 -1.51 14.54
N GLU A 195 -24.30 -0.60 13.89
CA GLU A 195 -22.89 -0.34 14.17
C GLU A 195 -22.76 0.35 15.52
N ASP A 196 -22.17 -0.36 16.47
CA ASP A 196 -21.66 0.20 17.72
C ASP A 196 -20.36 0.94 17.40
N SER A 197 -20.39 2.26 17.56
CA SER A 197 -19.32 3.18 17.23
C SER A 197 -18.38 3.38 18.42
N SER A 198 -17.22 2.74 18.42
CA SER A 198 -16.11 3.12 19.31
C SER A 198 -14.77 2.47 18.92
N ASP A 199 -14.31 2.56 17.66
CA ASP A 199 -12.96 2.07 17.35
C ASP A 199 -12.35 2.67 16.07
N LYS A 200 -11.71 3.84 16.17
CA LYS A 200 -11.23 4.65 15.03
C LYS A 200 -9.90 4.17 14.40
N ASP A 201 -9.25 3.14 14.94
CA ASP A 201 -7.84 2.86 14.60
C ASP A 201 -7.61 1.81 13.49
N SER A 202 -8.66 1.22 12.90
CA SER A 202 -8.52 0.21 11.82
C SER A 202 -9.86 -0.02 11.09
N ASN A 203 -9.84 -0.25 9.77
CA ASN A 203 -11.06 -0.43 8.96
C ASN A 203 -11.06 -1.76 8.18
N ILE A 204 -12.24 -2.27 7.84
CA ILE A 204 -12.37 -3.41 6.92
C ILE A 204 -12.49 -2.88 5.50
N THR A 205 -11.52 -3.19 4.64
CA THR A 205 -11.51 -2.69 3.25
C THR A 205 -11.99 -3.73 2.24
N ASN A 206 -11.99 -5.01 2.60
CA ASN A 206 -12.53 -6.08 1.79
C ASN A 206 -13.19 -7.17 2.67
N ARG A 207 -14.47 -7.45 2.41
CA ARG A 207 -15.29 -8.44 3.12
C ARG A 207 -15.58 -9.61 2.17
N PRO A 208 -15.08 -10.83 2.44
CA PRO A 208 -15.33 -11.98 1.59
C PRO A 208 -16.79 -12.42 1.68
N ASP A 209 -17.34 -12.91 0.56
CA ASP A 209 -18.62 -13.62 0.56
C ASP A 209 -18.47 -14.98 1.27
N LYS A 210 -19.45 -15.32 2.12
CA LYS A 210 -19.59 -16.63 2.79
C LYS A 210 -19.52 -17.82 1.81
N ASN A 211 -19.85 -17.60 0.54
CA ASN A 211 -19.84 -18.62 -0.51
C ASN A 211 -18.57 -18.62 -1.38
N ASN A 212 -17.59 -17.76 -1.10
CA ASN A 212 -16.35 -17.65 -1.89
C ASN A 212 -15.16 -18.32 -1.15
N PRO A 213 -14.40 -19.27 -1.74
CA PRO A 213 -13.58 -20.20 -0.96
C PRO A 213 -12.12 -19.78 -0.67
N SER A 214 -11.68 -18.53 -0.91
CA SER A 214 -10.29 -18.17 -0.51
C SER A 214 -9.90 -16.69 -0.35
N THR A 215 -10.73 -15.71 -0.74
CA THR A 215 -10.33 -14.29 -0.56
C THR A 215 -10.32 -13.96 0.93
N PRO A 216 -9.18 -13.57 1.52
CA PRO A 216 -9.10 -13.32 2.95
C PRO A 216 -9.84 -12.04 3.36
N THR A 217 -10.41 -12.03 4.57
CA THR A 217 -11.00 -10.80 5.12
C THR A 217 -9.89 -9.80 5.40
N THR A 218 -9.95 -8.62 4.79
CA THR A 218 -8.85 -7.66 4.86
C THR A 218 -9.13 -6.59 5.91
N GLY A 219 -8.28 -6.56 6.93
CA GLY A 219 -8.19 -5.44 7.87
C GLY A 219 -7.10 -4.47 7.40
N GLN A 220 -7.37 -3.18 7.52
CA GLN A 220 -6.42 -2.12 7.24
C GLN A 220 -6.11 -1.34 8.52
N THR A 221 -4.83 -1.09 8.75
CA THR A 221 -4.37 -0.30 9.89
C THR A 221 -4.62 1.20 9.64
N THR A 222 -4.42 2.02 10.67
CA THR A 222 -4.12 3.44 10.45
C THR A 222 -2.83 3.59 9.64
N THR A 223 -2.71 4.71 8.95
CA THR A 223 -1.51 5.03 8.15
C THR A 223 -0.30 5.22 9.06
N VAL A 224 0.75 4.45 8.80
CA VAL A 224 2.07 4.62 9.43
C VAL A 224 2.77 5.82 8.79
N LYS A 225 3.22 6.76 9.62
CA LYS A 225 4.05 7.88 9.18
C LYS A 225 5.51 7.61 9.52
N PRO A 226 6.46 7.76 8.59
CA PRO A 226 7.87 7.68 8.90
C PRO A 226 8.27 8.77 9.90
N GLY A 227 9.21 8.44 10.79
CA GLY A 227 9.77 9.38 11.75
C GLY A 227 10.68 10.44 11.11
N ILE A 228 11.28 11.29 11.93
CA ILE A 228 12.20 12.36 11.50
C ILE A 228 13.42 11.86 10.69
N ASN A 229 13.79 10.59 10.86
CA ASN A 229 14.87 9.93 10.14
C ASN A 229 14.43 9.31 8.80
N GLY A 230 13.16 9.44 8.43
CA GLY A 230 12.60 8.83 7.21
C GLY A 230 12.24 7.34 7.34
N ASN A 231 12.36 6.76 8.54
CA ASN A 231 12.06 5.34 8.77
C ASN A 231 10.60 5.16 9.24
N ALA A 232 9.85 4.27 8.59
CA ALA A 232 8.57 3.78 9.08
C ALA A 232 8.78 2.52 9.93
N ASN A 233 8.12 2.44 11.08
CA ASN A 233 8.12 1.25 11.92
C ASN A 233 6.71 0.66 11.95
N ILE A 234 6.61 -0.64 11.64
CA ILE A 234 5.40 -1.44 11.74
C ILE A 234 5.58 -2.34 12.95
N ASN A 235 4.87 -2.03 14.03
CA ASN A 235 4.96 -2.71 15.32
C ASN A 235 3.77 -3.65 15.52
N GLU A 236 3.82 -4.49 16.56
CA GLU A 236 2.76 -5.47 16.80
C GLU A 236 1.41 -4.76 17.01
N SER A 237 1.43 -3.67 17.79
CA SER A 237 0.27 -2.83 18.05
C SER A 237 -0.36 -2.25 16.78
N THR A 238 0.45 -1.95 15.75
CA THR A 238 -0.02 -1.44 14.45
C THR A 238 -0.92 -2.46 13.76
N VAL A 239 -0.52 -3.73 13.74
CA VAL A 239 -1.24 -4.78 13.00
C VAL A 239 -2.31 -5.49 13.84
N GLN A 240 -2.17 -5.48 15.17
CA GLN A 240 -3.04 -6.23 16.08
C GLN A 240 -4.53 -5.87 15.93
N ASN A 241 -4.85 -4.58 15.84
CA ASN A 241 -6.24 -4.12 15.70
C ASN A 241 -6.83 -4.53 14.35
N ALA A 242 -6.06 -4.40 13.26
CA ALA A 242 -6.49 -4.85 11.94
C ALA A 242 -6.73 -6.38 11.90
N ILE A 243 -5.85 -7.17 12.53
CA ILE A 243 -6.00 -8.63 12.67
C ILE A 243 -7.28 -8.97 13.44
N ASN A 244 -7.52 -8.31 14.58
CA ASN A 244 -8.68 -8.56 15.43
C ASN A 244 -9.99 -8.24 14.69
N LYS A 245 -10.06 -7.06 14.04
CA LYS A 245 -11.23 -6.66 13.25
C LYS A 245 -11.47 -7.59 12.08
N ALA A 246 -10.43 -7.95 11.33
CA ALA A 246 -10.54 -8.90 10.22
C ALA A 246 -11.03 -10.28 10.69
N THR A 247 -10.52 -10.76 11.83
CA THR A 247 -10.92 -12.04 12.43
C THR A 247 -12.37 -12.02 12.90
N ALA A 248 -12.78 -10.97 13.61
CA ALA A 248 -14.15 -10.80 14.09
C ALA A 248 -15.14 -10.69 12.92
N ALA A 249 -14.79 -9.91 11.89
CA ALA A 249 -15.58 -9.83 10.67
C ALA A 249 -15.66 -11.20 9.98
N ALA A 250 -14.55 -11.92 9.80
CA ALA A 250 -14.56 -13.25 9.20
C ALA A 250 -15.47 -14.23 9.95
N LYS A 251 -15.46 -14.21 11.28
CA LYS A 251 -16.38 -14.99 12.12
C LYS A 251 -17.84 -14.58 11.90
N LYS A 252 -18.14 -13.28 12.00
CA LYS A 252 -19.50 -12.74 11.86
C LYS A 252 -20.18 -13.16 10.56
N ASN A 253 -19.43 -13.31 9.48
CA ASN A 253 -20.02 -13.75 8.20
C ASN A 253 -19.52 -15.10 7.67
N GLY A 254 -19.01 -15.95 8.57
CA GLY A 254 -18.75 -17.35 8.27
C GLY A 254 -17.68 -17.57 7.20
N SER A 255 -16.75 -16.64 7.04
CA SER A 255 -15.66 -16.68 6.06
C SER A 255 -14.30 -16.99 6.70
N THR A 256 -14.29 -17.55 7.91
CA THR A 256 -13.06 -17.90 8.66
C THR A 256 -12.14 -18.85 7.90
N ALA A 257 -12.69 -19.76 7.09
CA ALA A 257 -11.92 -20.69 6.26
C ALA A 257 -11.04 -19.97 5.21
N ASN A 258 -11.39 -18.75 4.82
CA ASN A 258 -10.64 -17.95 3.85
C ASN A 258 -9.41 -17.26 4.47
N GLY A 259 -9.32 -17.25 5.80
CA GLY A 259 -8.29 -16.52 6.54
C GLY A 259 -8.45 -15.00 6.49
N ILE A 260 -7.42 -14.31 6.96
CA ILE A 260 -7.37 -12.85 7.05
C ILE A 260 -6.17 -12.29 6.28
N ALA A 261 -6.30 -11.02 5.89
CA ALA A 261 -5.24 -10.23 5.29
C ALA A 261 -5.10 -8.91 6.03
N VAL A 262 -3.91 -8.34 6.00
CA VAL A 262 -3.58 -7.06 6.64
C VAL A 262 -2.95 -6.13 5.62
N VAL A 263 -3.46 -4.92 5.53
CA VAL A 263 -2.86 -3.83 4.75
C VAL A 263 -2.38 -2.75 5.71
N VAL A 264 -1.13 -2.34 5.55
CA VAL A 264 -0.51 -1.25 6.30
C VAL A 264 -0.20 -0.11 5.32
N PRO A 265 -1.03 0.94 5.28
CA PRO A 265 -0.69 2.14 4.53
C PRO A 265 0.51 2.84 5.18
N VAL A 266 1.50 3.24 4.38
CA VAL A 266 2.69 3.98 4.82
C VAL A 266 2.78 5.28 4.02
N ASN A 267 2.77 6.41 4.72
CA ASN A 267 2.91 7.73 4.10
C ASN A 267 4.40 8.08 3.92
N VAL A 268 5.00 7.65 2.81
CA VAL A 268 6.38 7.95 2.47
C VAL A 268 6.53 9.38 1.97
N GLY A 269 5.52 10.00 1.36
CA GLY A 269 5.59 11.38 0.87
C GLY A 269 6.54 11.57 -0.33
N ASP A 270 6.10 12.38 -1.30
CA ASP A 270 6.67 12.45 -2.66
C ASP A 270 8.09 13.01 -2.79
N VAL A 271 8.65 13.60 -1.74
CA VAL A 271 9.96 14.29 -1.77
C VAL A 271 11.15 13.42 -1.38
N ARG A 272 10.91 12.23 -0.82
CA ARG A 272 11.99 11.39 -0.30
C ARG A 272 12.75 10.66 -1.41
N LYS A 273 14.08 10.56 -1.23
CA LYS A 273 14.97 9.80 -2.12
C LYS A 273 15.20 8.39 -1.61
N ASP A 274 15.00 8.15 -0.34
CA ASP A 274 15.06 6.84 0.30
C ASP A 274 14.05 6.73 1.43
N VAL A 275 13.66 5.49 1.71
CA VAL A 275 12.81 5.13 2.83
C VAL A 275 13.29 3.80 3.39
N GLN A 276 13.22 3.66 4.71
CA GLN A 276 13.38 2.38 5.38
C GLN A 276 12.07 2.02 6.07
N ILE A 277 11.55 0.84 5.78
CA ILE A 277 10.34 0.32 6.42
C ILE A 277 10.77 -0.87 7.27
N THR A 278 10.65 -0.72 8.58
CA THR A 278 11.01 -1.75 9.56
C THR A 278 9.76 -2.50 9.98
N LEU A 279 9.71 -3.79 9.68
CA LEU A 279 8.77 -4.74 10.27
C LEU A 279 9.43 -5.36 11.50
N LYS A 280 8.90 -5.06 12.69
CA LYS A 280 9.47 -5.58 13.94
C LYS A 280 9.38 -7.09 14.04
N ALA A 281 10.34 -7.72 14.71
CA ALA A 281 10.40 -9.17 14.87
C ALA A 281 9.10 -9.74 15.50
N ASP A 282 8.61 -9.13 16.57
CA ASP A 282 7.35 -9.48 17.24
C ASP A 282 6.12 -9.38 16.33
N THR A 283 6.17 -8.45 15.38
CA THR A 283 5.11 -8.19 14.41
C THR A 283 5.11 -9.26 13.34
N LEU A 284 6.27 -9.67 12.85
CA LEU A 284 6.41 -10.80 11.93
C LEU A 284 5.90 -12.09 12.58
N ASP A 285 6.30 -12.36 13.82
CA ASP A 285 5.79 -13.47 14.64
C ASP A 285 4.27 -13.41 14.76
N LYS A 286 3.71 -12.22 14.99
CA LYS A 286 2.26 -12.04 15.12
C LYS A 286 1.51 -12.30 13.82
N LEU A 287 2.03 -11.82 12.68
CA LEU A 287 1.45 -12.07 11.36
C LEU A 287 1.45 -13.58 11.04
N VAL A 288 2.55 -14.27 11.34
CA VAL A 288 2.70 -15.72 11.11
C VAL A 288 1.78 -16.53 12.03
N SER A 289 1.82 -16.27 13.35
CA SER A 289 1.02 -16.99 14.35
C SER A 289 -0.49 -16.77 14.18
N SER A 290 -0.90 -15.59 13.70
CA SER A 290 -2.30 -15.29 13.36
C SER A 290 -2.73 -15.87 12.01
N GLY A 291 -1.83 -16.52 11.27
CA GLY A 291 -2.12 -17.15 9.98
C GLY A 291 -2.53 -16.15 8.90
N VAL A 292 -1.98 -14.92 8.93
CA VAL A 292 -2.27 -13.87 7.95
C VAL A 292 -1.87 -14.36 6.56
N LYS A 293 -2.87 -14.58 5.71
CA LYS A 293 -2.69 -15.16 4.37
C LYS A 293 -1.97 -14.20 3.43
N ARG A 294 -2.20 -12.90 3.63
CA ARG A 294 -1.63 -11.82 2.84
C ARG A 294 -1.36 -10.61 3.72
N PHE A 295 -0.13 -10.11 3.64
CA PHE A 295 0.28 -8.86 4.26
C PHE A 295 0.72 -7.90 3.16
N THR A 296 0.29 -6.65 3.22
CA THR A 296 0.64 -5.64 2.23
C THR A 296 1.13 -4.38 2.95
N ILE A 297 2.28 -3.88 2.53
CA ILE A 297 2.77 -2.55 2.84
C ILE A 297 2.43 -1.68 1.63
N ASP A 298 1.44 -0.81 1.80
CA ASP A 298 0.87 0.05 0.76
C ASP A 298 1.45 1.45 0.94
N THR A 299 2.34 1.86 0.05
CA THR A 299 3.04 3.13 0.15
C THR A 299 2.31 4.20 -0.65
N ASP A 300 2.16 5.40 -0.10
CA ASP A 300 1.59 6.51 -0.87
C ASP A 300 2.47 6.92 -2.08
N SER A 301 3.75 6.55 -2.03
CA SER A 301 4.78 6.87 -3.01
C SER A 301 5.94 5.87 -2.92
N MET A 302 6.71 5.72 -4.02
CA MET A 302 7.84 4.80 -4.20
C MET A 302 7.51 3.36 -4.64
N THR A 303 7.16 2.43 -3.75
CA THR A 303 6.94 1.01 -4.07
C THR A 303 6.12 0.27 -3.01
N ASP A 304 5.12 -0.51 -3.43
CA ASP A 304 4.35 -1.36 -2.52
C ASP A 304 4.95 -2.75 -2.41
N PHE A 305 4.73 -3.41 -1.27
CA PHE A 305 5.21 -4.76 -1.00
C PHE A 305 4.08 -5.68 -0.55
N GLY A 306 3.92 -6.82 -1.21
CA GLY A 306 2.95 -7.85 -0.89
C GLY A 306 3.61 -9.17 -0.48
N PHE A 307 3.14 -9.78 0.60
CA PHE A 307 3.68 -11.00 1.18
C PHE A 307 2.59 -12.06 1.32
N THR A 308 2.91 -13.28 0.92
CA THR A 308 2.09 -14.46 1.23
C THR A 308 2.45 -15.00 2.61
N LEU A 309 1.56 -15.80 3.22
CA LEU A 309 1.88 -16.50 4.48
C LEU A 309 3.16 -17.35 4.38
N ASP A 310 3.43 -17.98 3.22
CA ASP A 310 4.63 -18.80 3.05
C ASP A 310 5.89 -17.94 2.97
N THR A 311 5.80 -16.74 2.37
CA THR A 311 6.88 -15.74 2.41
C THR A 311 7.12 -15.26 3.83
N LEU A 312 6.07 -14.94 4.59
CA LEU A 312 6.18 -14.49 5.99
C LEU A 312 6.80 -15.57 6.88
N LYS A 313 6.37 -16.84 6.71
CA LYS A 313 6.96 -17.98 7.42
C LYS A 313 8.43 -18.17 7.09
N GLU A 314 8.82 -18.00 5.83
CA GLU A 314 10.23 -18.14 5.44
C GLU A 314 11.09 -17.03 6.05
N LEU A 315 10.63 -15.78 6.00
CA LEU A 315 11.30 -14.68 6.71
C LEU A 315 11.45 -15.00 8.19
N ASN A 316 10.35 -15.40 8.86
CA ASN A 316 10.38 -15.71 10.29
C ASN A 316 11.26 -16.90 10.66
N ARG A 317 11.40 -17.87 9.74
CA ARG A 317 12.25 -19.05 9.94
C ARG A 317 13.74 -18.69 9.87
N GLN A 318 14.13 -17.76 9.00
CA GLN A 318 15.54 -17.46 8.74
C GLN A 318 16.09 -16.28 9.54
N THR A 319 15.24 -15.45 10.14
CA THR A 319 15.64 -14.28 10.92
C THR A 319 15.23 -14.37 12.38
N ASN A 320 15.96 -13.69 13.26
CA ASN A 320 15.68 -13.56 14.68
C ASN A 320 15.80 -12.08 15.15
N GLY A 321 15.54 -11.13 14.24
CA GLY A 321 15.65 -9.69 14.42
C GLY A 321 14.63 -8.95 13.54
N ASP A 322 14.69 -7.63 13.56
CA ASP A 322 13.77 -6.78 12.77
C ASP A 322 14.06 -6.93 11.28
N ILE A 323 13.02 -6.90 10.44
CA ILE A 323 13.16 -6.92 8.98
C ILE A 323 13.05 -5.50 8.46
N VAL A 324 14.08 -5.05 7.75
CA VAL A 324 14.16 -3.68 7.21
C VAL A 324 14.17 -3.73 5.69
N PHE A 325 13.13 -3.15 5.09
CA PHE A 325 13.03 -2.90 3.66
C PHE A 325 13.62 -1.52 3.38
N LYS A 326 14.72 -1.47 2.62
CA LYS A 326 15.34 -0.21 2.21
C LYS A 326 15.04 0.01 0.73
N VAL A 327 14.37 1.11 0.42
CA VAL A 327 14.04 1.50 -0.95
C VAL A 327 14.69 2.85 -1.22
N LYS A 328 15.54 2.91 -2.23
CA LYS A 328 16.25 4.13 -2.59
C LYS A 328 16.05 4.44 -4.06
N LYS A 329 15.51 5.61 -4.37
CA LYS A 329 15.46 6.14 -5.73
C LYS A 329 16.90 6.28 -6.24
N THR A 330 17.18 5.68 -7.39
CA THR A 330 18.53 5.59 -7.93
C THR A 330 18.59 6.06 -9.38
N THR A 331 19.73 5.87 -10.03
CA THR A 331 19.95 6.13 -11.46
C THR A 331 20.87 5.06 -12.04
N VAL A 332 20.76 4.80 -13.34
CA VAL A 332 21.67 3.90 -14.07
C VAL A 332 22.58 4.67 -15.01
N SER A 333 23.81 4.20 -15.15
CA SER A 333 24.82 4.84 -15.99
C SER A 333 24.98 4.18 -17.37
N SER A 334 24.77 2.86 -17.46
CA SER A 334 24.97 2.08 -18.69
C SER A 334 24.03 2.50 -19.81
N ALA A 335 24.51 2.45 -21.05
CA ALA A 335 23.72 2.79 -22.23
C ALA A 335 22.50 1.85 -22.39
N GLU A 336 22.69 0.56 -22.09
CA GLU A 336 21.63 -0.45 -22.15
C GLU A 336 20.49 -0.15 -21.16
N ALA A 337 20.82 0.12 -19.89
CA ALA A 337 19.82 0.41 -18.88
C ALA A 337 19.13 1.76 -19.13
N LYS A 338 19.85 2.78 -19.60
CA LYS A 338 19.25 4.06 -20.02
C LYS A 338 18.27 3.88 -21.16
N ALA A 339 18.58 3.04 -22.15
CA ALA A 339 17.68 2.78 -23.28
C ALA A 339 16.42 2.01 -22.83
N ALA A 340 16.55 1.04 -21.93
CA ALA A 340 15.43 0.25 -21.42
C ALA A 340 14.48 1.05 -20.51
N ILE A 341 15.04 1.81 -19.56
CA ILE A 341 14.28 2.48 -18.49
C ILE A 341 13.88 3.91 -18.87
N GLY A 342 14.72 4.64 -19.60
CA GLY A 342 14.49 6.05 -19.90
C GLY A 342 14.36 6.89 -18.63
N ASN A 343 13.34 7.75 -18.56
CA ASN A 343 13.06 8.62 -17.41
C ASN A 343 12.11 7.99 -16.38
N ARG A 344 11.82 6.69 -16.49
CA ARG A 344 10.85 6.01 -15.65
C ARG A 344 11.43 5.71 -14.27
N PRO A 345 10.59 5.42 -13.25
CA PRO A 345 11.06 5.16 -11.90
C PRO A 345 12.05 3.98 -11.83
N ILE A 346 13.07 4.15 -11.00
CA ILE A 346 14.08 3.14 -10.70
C ILE A 346 14.49 3.23 -9.23
N TYR A 347 14.55 2.08 -8.58
CA TYR A 347 14.80 1.93 -7.16
C TYR A 347 15.83 0.84 -6.91
N ASP A 348 16.77 1.11 -6.01
CA ASP A 348 17.53 0.08 -5.30
C ASP A 348 16.66 -0.43 -4.16
N ILE A 349 16.30 -1.71 -4.23
CA ILE A 349 15.43 -2.40 -3.27
C ILE A 349 16.28 -3.44 -2.56
N SER A 350 16.42 -3.30 -1.25
CA SER A 350 17.16 -4.25 -0.43
C SER A 350 16.43 -4.64 0.84
N LEU A 351 16.75 -5.83 1.33
CA LEU A 351 16.12 -6.47 2.47
C LEU A 351 17.20 -6.83 3.49
N TRP A 352 16.98 -6.49 4.75
CA TRP A 352 17.96 -6.63 5.82
C TRP A 352 17.31 -7.19 7.09
N GLU A 353 18.03 -8.05 7.81
CA GLU A 353 17.77 -8.33 9.22
C GLU A 353 18.58 -7.36 10.07
N VAL A 354 17.96 -6.75 11.07
CA VAL A 354 18.64 -5.91 12.06
C VAL A 354 18.44 -6.52 13.44
N LYS A 355 19.55 -6.97 14.05
CA LYS A 355 19.56 -7.57 15.38
C LYS A 355 20.65 -6.95 16.23
N ASN A 356 20.28 -6.41 17.39
CA ASN A 356 21.21 -5.75 18.32
C ASN A 356 22.05 -4.66 17.61
N GLY A 357 21.44 -3.91 16.69
CA GLY A 357 22.10 -2.87 15.90
C GLY A 357 22.97 -3.37 14.74
N LYS A 358 23.15 -4.69 14.57
CA LYS A 358 23.89 -5.27 13.44
C LYS A 358 22.94 -5.55 12.27
N GLU A 359 23.29 -5.05 11.10
CA GLU A 359 22.58 -5.33 9.85
C GLU A 359 23.18 -6.55 9.11
N THR A 360 22.32 -7.44 8.64
CA THR A 360 22.69 -8.59 7.79
C THR A 360 21.75 -8.61 6.59
N GLN A 361 22.28 -8.58 5.36
CA GLN A 361 21.45 -8.56 4.16
C GLN A 361 20.80 -9.92 3.93
N ILE A 362 19.50 -9.91 3.64
CA ILE A 362 18.75 -11.09 3.20
C ILE A 362 18.83 -11.14 1.68
N THR A 363 19.60 -12.09 1.14
CA THR A 363 19.93 -12.16 -0.29
C THR A 363 19.10 -13.20 -1.06
N ASP A 364 18.47 -14.15 -0.38
CA ASP A 364 17.61 -15.18 -0.94
C ASP A 364 16.36 -15.37 -0.07
N LEU A 365 15.30 -15.89 -0.69
CA LEU A 365 14.00 -16.17 -0.07
C LEU A 365 13.63 -17.66 -0.21
N ASN A 366 14.59 -18.55 -0.47
CA ASN A 366 14.39 -20.01 -0.56
C ASN A 366 13.21 -20.39 -1.49
N GLY A 367 13.21 -19.77 -2.68
CA GLY A 367 12.17 -19.94 -3.70
C GLY A 367 10.82 -19.28 -3.37
N LYS A 368 10.69 -18.51 -2.28
CA LYS A 368 9.56 -17.61 -2.04
C LYS A 368 9.81 -16.26 -2.71
N THR A 369 8.75 -15.46 -2.80
CA THR A 369 8.78 -14.17 -3.48
C THR A 369 8.04 -13.11 -2.68
N ILE A 370 8.41 -11.86 -2.91
CA ILE A 370 7.66 -10.68 -2.47
C ILE A 370 7.05 -10.04 -3.72
N SER A 371 5.75 -9.75 -3.71
CA SER A 371 5.13 -8.96 -4.77
C SER A 371 5.57 -7.51 -4.60
N VAL A 372 6.01 -6.87 -5.68
CA VAL A 372 6.40 -5.46 -5.70
C VAL A 372 5.58 -4.73 -6.74
N ALA A 373 5.03 -3.58 -6.38
CA ALA A 373 4.36 -2.66 -7.31
C ALA A 373 5.15 -1.35 -7.38
N ILE A 374 5.70 -1.02 -8.55
CA ILE A 374 6.35 0.28 -8.79
C ILE A 374 5.31 1.23 -9.38
N PRO A 375 4.84 2.26 -8.67
CA PRO A 375 3.87 3.22 -9.16
C PRO A 375 4.40 3.92 -10.41
N TYR A 376 3.58 3.92 -11.45
CA TYR A 376 3.91 4.54 -12.73
C TYR A 376 2.64 4.83 -13.51
N THR A 377 2.49 6.05 -14.01
CA THR A 377 1.45 6.36 -15.01
C THR A 377 2.11 6.36 -16.39
N PRO A 378 1.70 5.47 -17.31
CA PRO A 378 2.26 5.41 -18.65
C PRO A 378 2.18 6.75 -19.37
N ALA A 379 3.23 7.12 -20.08
CA ALA A 379 3.20 8.28 -20.95
C ALA A 379 2.19 8.07 -22.09
N LYS A 380 1.68 9.15 -22.69
CA LYS A 380 0.65 9.08 -23.75
C LYS A 380 1.02 8.18 -24.94
N ASN A 381 2.31 8.08 -25.26
CA ASN A 381 2.84 7.27 -26.36
C ASN A 381 3.22 5.84 -25.95
N GLU A 382 3.11 5.49 -24.67
CA GLU A 382 3.40 4.16 -24.18
C GLU A 382 2.15 3.29 -24.19
N GLN A 383 2.35 2.02 -24.53
CA GLN A 383 1.31 1.02 -24.49
C GLN A 383 1.48 0.20 -23.21
N PRO A 384 0.46 0.07 -22.35
CA PRO A 384 0.58 -0.66 -21.08
C PRO A 384 1.14 -2.08 -21.21
N GLY A 385 0.76 -2.81 -22.26
CA GLY A 385 1.26 -4.18 -22.50
C GLY A 385 2.77 -4.27 -22.72
N ASN A 386 3.43 -3.18 -23.14
CA ASN A 386 4.87 -3.11 -23.39
C ASN A 386 5.68 -2.65 -22.17
N LEU A 387 5.04 -2.46 -21.01
CA LEU A 387 5.73 -2.12 -19.76
C LEU A 387 6.16 -3.38 -19.00
N TYR A 388 7.33 -3.27 -18.37
CA TYR A 388 8.04 -4.34 -17.68
C TYR A 388 8.63 -3.85 -16.39
N ALA A 389 8.77 -4.77 -15.43
CA ALA A 389 9.83 -4.64 -14.46
C ALA A 389 11.15 -5.09 -15.12
N VAL A 390 12.19 -4.30 -14.96
CA VAL A 390 13.55 -4.65 -15.36
C VAL A 390 14.45 -4.63 -14.13
N SER A 391 15.38 -5.59 -14.05
CA SER A 391 16.49 -5.51 -13.10
C SER A 391 17.77 -5.09 -13.81
N VAL A 392 18.65 -4.43 -13.07
CA VAL A 392 19.97 -4.01 -13.55
C VAL A 392 21.03 -4.56 -12.62
N ASP A 393 21.95 -5.37 -13.17
CA ASP A 393 23.04 -5.93 -12.38
C ASP A 393 24.17 -4.90 -12.15
N ALA A 394 25.17 -5.27 -11.35
CA ALA A 394 26.30 -4.41 -11.01
C ALA A 394 27.15 -4.01 -12.24
N ALA A 395 27.11 -4.78 -13.33
CA ALA A 395 27.78 -4.45 -14.59
C ALA A 395 26.92 -3.53 -15.49
N GLY A 396 25.70 -3.20 -15.07
CA GLY A 396 24.76 -2.38 -15.81
C GLY A 396 24.01 -3.14 -16.90
N LYS A 397 24.01 -4.47 -16.90
CA LYS A 397 23.26 -5.30 -17.84
C LYS A 397 21.79 -5.37 -17.40
N VAL A 398 20.88 -5.31 -18.37
CA VAL A 398 19.45 -5.32 -18.13
C VAL A 398 18.91 -6.75 -18.21
N GLN A 399 18.08 -7.13 -17.25
CA GLN A 399 17.23 -8.31 -17.36
C GLN A 399 15.76 -7.89 -17.36
N TRP A 400 15.04 -8.30 -18.40
CA TRP A 400 13.61 -8.07 -18.54
C TRP A 400 12.84 -9.17 -17.82
N LEU A 401 12.07 -8.80 -16.79
CA LEU A 401 11.34 -9.78 -15.99
C LEU A 401 10.05 -10.15 -16.71
N THR A 402 10.02 -11.32 -17.34
CA THR A 402 8.86 -11.79 -18.11
C THR A 402 7.61 -11.97 -17.24
N LYS A 403 7.79 -12.32 -15.96
CA LYS A 403 6.75 -12.37 -14.93
C LYS A 403 6.56 -11.01 -14.26
N SER A 404 6.26 -10.01 -15.08
CA SER A 404 5.83 -8.67 -14.66
C SER A 404 4.68 -8.20 -15.54
N SER A 405 3.87 -7.27 -15.05
CA SER A 405 2.78 -6.65 -15.83
C SER A 405 2.54 -5.21 -15.35
N TYR A 406 1.92 -4.40 -16.20
CA TYR A 406 1.32 -3.15 -15.76
C TYR A 406 -0.12 -3.42 -15.30
N ASP A 407 -0.39 -3.11 -14.03
CA ASP A 407 -1.72 -3.16 -13.44
C ASP A 407 -2.36 -1.76 -13.49
N ALA A 408 -3.49 -1.65 -14.21
CA ALA A 408 -4.12 -0.37 -14.48
C ALA A 408 -4.90 0.18 -13.28
N ASP A 409 -5.36 -0.70 -12.38
CA ASP A 409 -6.09 -0.31 -11.17
C ASP A 409 -5.14 0.26 -10.11
N GLN A 410 -3.97 -0.38 -9.92
CA GLN A 410 -2.89 0.09 -9.04
C GLN A 410 -2.07 1.21 -9.68
N LYS A 411 -2.15 1.41 -11.00
CA LYS A 411 -1.30 2.34 -11.76
C LYS A 411 0.18 2.07 -11.48
N ALA A 412 0.56 0.81 -11.60
CA ALA A 412 1.87 0.34 -11.22
C ALA A 412 2.34 -0.80 -12.12
N VAL A 413 3.66 -0.95 -12.23
CA VAL A 413 4.25 -2.17 -12.77
C VAL A 413 4.51 -3.14 -11.64
N ILE A 414 3.86 -4.30 -11.69
CA ILE A 414 3.93 -5.35 -10.69
C ILE A 414 4.89 -6.46 -11.11
N PHE A 415 5.63 -7.04 -10.16
CA PHE A 415 6.53 -8.19 -10.38
C PHE A 415 6.82 -8.95 -9.09
N GLN A 416 7.43 -10.13 -9.21
CA GLN A 416 7.94 -10.90 -8.07
C GLN A 416 9.41 -10.60 -7.83
N LEU A 417 9.72 -10.06 -6.64
CA LEU A 417 11.07 -9.92 -6.11
C LEU A 417 11.56 -11.26 -5.55
N THR A 418 12.66 -11.77 -6.08
CA THR A 418 13.33 -13.00 -5.62
C THR A 418 14.65 -12.73 -4.91
N GLN A 419 15.27 -11.57 -5.16
CA GLN A 419 16.54 -11.16 -4.59
C GLN A 419 16.62 -9.63 -4.52
N PRO A 420 17.41 -9.04 -3.61
CA PRO A 420 17.71 -7.60 -3.62
C PRO A 420 18.37 -7.14 -4.93
N GLY A 421 18.22 -5.85 -5.25
CA GLY A 421 18.91 -5.25 -6.38
C GLY A 421 18.25 -3.97 -6.90
N VAL A 422 18.72 -3.51 -8.06
CA VAL A 422 18.19 -2.34 -8.75
C VAL A 422 17.07 -2.77 -9.70
N TYR A 423 15.88 -2.24 -9.49
CA TYR A 423 14.68 -2.51 -10.28
C TYR A 423 14.09 -1.21 -10.82
N GLY A 424 13.53 -1.25 -12.02
CA GLY A 424 12.87 -0.09 -12.61
C GLY A 424 11.76 -0.48 -13.57
N VAL A 425 11.05 0.54 -14.05
CA VAL A 425 10.06 0.38 -15.11
C VAL A 425 10.76 0.48 -16.46
N GLY A 426 10.81 -0.65 -17.17
CA GLY A 426 11.27 -0.72 -18.54
C GLY A 426 10.13 -0.63 -19.54
N TYR A 427 10.44 -0.17 -20.75
CA TYR A 427 9.49 -0.16 -21.87
C TYR A 427 10.16 -0.72 -23.12
N ASP A 428 9.61 -1.80 -23.65
CA ASP A 428 10.09 -2.37 -24.91
C ASP A 428 9.09 -2.09 -26.04
N ALA A 429 9.41 -1.07 -26.83
CA ALA A 429 8.62 -0.67 -27.98
C ALA A 429 8.81 -1.59 -29.21
N LYS A 430 9.67 -2.64 -29.14
CA LYS A 430 10.01 -3.49 -30.28
C LYS A 430 8.86 -4.39 -30.79
N THR A 431 7.63 -4.15 -30.35
CA THR A 431 6.48 -4.86 -30.88
C THR A 431 6.24 -4.45 -32.33
N PRO A 432 6.04 -5.41 -33.26
CA PRO A 432 5.69 -5.08 -34.64
C PRO A 432 4.40 -4.25 -34.69
N ALA A 433 4.34 -3.28 -35.62
CA ALA A 433 3.17 -2.45 -35.82
C ALA A 433 2.05 -3.26 -36.49
N PHE A 434 1.37 -4.09 -35.70
CA PHE A 434 0.24 -4.89 -36.16
C PHE A 434 -0.94 -3.97 -36.50
N THR A 435 -1.36 -3.97 -37.76
CA THR A 435 -2.44 -3.09 -38.23
C THR A 435 -3.83 -3.64 -37.89
N ASP A 436 -3.93 -4.95 -37.64
CA ASP A 436 -5.20 -5.66 -37.38
C ASP A 436 -5.65 -5.64 -35.91
N ILE A 437 -4.91 -4.94 -35.04
CA ILE A 437 -5.22 -4.85 -33.60
C ILE A 437 -5.58 -3.45 -33.13
N GLU A 438 -5.52 -2.42 -33.99
CA GLU A 438 -5.62 -1.01 -33.57
C GLU A 438 -6.87 -0.68 -32.75
N LYS A 439 -8.01 -1.28 -33.13
CA LYS A 439 -9.31 -1.14 -32.46
C LYS A 439 -9.75 -2.43 -31.77
N HIS A 440 -8.86 -3.41 -31.66
CA HIS A 440 -9.18 -4.71 -31.10
C HIS A 440 -9.15 -4.65 -29.57
N TRP A 441 -10.16 -5.23 -28.92
CA TRP A 441 -10.30 -5.20 -27.46
C TRP A 441 -9.07 -5.76 -26.73
N ALA A 442 -8.44 -6.79 -27.30
CA ALA A 442 -7.27 -7.45 -26.74
C ALA A 442 -5.93 -6.75 -27.06
N LYS A 443 -5.91 -5.55 -27.66
CA LYS A 443 -4.68 -4.87 -28.12
C LYS A 443 -3.58 -4.86 -27.07
N ASP A 444 -3.89 -4.44 -25.85
CA ASP A 444 -2.89 -4.37 -24.77
C ASP A 444 -2.41 -5.75 -24.33
N ASN A 445 -3.29 -6.75 -24.33
CA ASN A 445 -2.93 -8.14 -24.01
C ASN A 445 -2.05 -8.76 -25.10
N ILE A 446 -2.26 -8.36 -26.36
CA ILE A 446 -1.44 -8.77 -27.49
C ILE A 446 -0.04 -8.14 -27.39
N PHE A 447 0.04 -6.86 -27.06
CA PHE A 447 1.33 -6.22 -26.78
C PHE A 447 2.07 -6.91 -25.62
N PHE A 448 1.35 -7.28 -24.56
CA PHE A 448 1.91 -8.03 -23.44
C PHE A 448 2.61 -9.31 -23.86
N VAL A 449 1.92 -10.19 -24.61
CA VAL A 449 2.48 -11.50 -25.00
C VAL A 449 3.55 -11.38 -26.08
N VAL A 450 3.44 -10.42 -26.99
CA VAL A 450 4.40 -10.28 -28.10
C VAL A 450 5.70 -9.68 -27.62
N SER A 451 5.64 -8.61 -26.82
CA SER A 451 6.87 -8.01 -26.28
C SER A 451 7.64 -9.02 -25.40
N ARG A 452 6.93 -9.96 -24.73
CA ARG A 452 7.53 -11.04 -23.92
C ARG A 452 8.01 -12.23 -24.74
N GLY A 453 7.82 -12.20 -26.06
CA GLY A 453 8.12 -13.32 -26.96
C GLY A 453 7.25 -14.56 -26.74
N LEU A 454 6.18 -14.47 -25.95
CA LEU A 454 5.29 -15.61 -25.67
C LEU A 454 4.52 -16.03 -26.92
N LEU A 455 4.08 -15.04 -27.71
CA LEU A 455 3.44 -15.23 -29.00
C LEU A 455 4.08 -14.32 -30.05
N ASN A 456 4.10 -14.75 -31.30
CA ASN A 456 4.55 -13.96 -32.44
C ASN A 456 3.37 -13.59 -33.34
N GLY A 457 3.54 -12.58 -34.19
CA GLY A 457 2.61 -12.31 -35.29
C GLY A 457 2.56 -13.45 -36.31
N THR A 458 1.49 -13.50 -37.10
CA THR A 458 1.38 -14.40 -38.27
C THR A 458 2.11 -13.82 -39.49
N SER A 459 2.39 -12.51 -39.45
CA SER A 459 3.31 -11.82 -40.36
C SER A 459 4.02 -10.70 -39.61
N VAL A 460 4.87 -9.95 -40.32
CA VAL A 460 5.54 -8.75 -39.79
C VAL A 460 4.56 -7.63 -39.39
N THR A 461 3.35 -7.59 -39.96
CA THR A 461 2.35 -6.53 -39.74
C THR A 461 0.99 -7.05 -39.31
N THR A 462 0.86 -8.35 -39.04
CA THR A 462 -0.42 -8.98 -38.68
C THR A 462 -0.28 -9.93 -37.51
N PHE A 463 -1.16 -9.78 -36.51
CA PHE A 463 -1.22 -10.69 -35.37
C PHE A 463 -2.26 -11.80 -35.55
N SER A 464 -3.34 -11.55 -36.30
CA SER A 464 -4.51 -12.42 -36.48
C SER A 464 -5.22 -12.75 -35.15
N PRO A 465 -5.73 -11.74 -34.41
CA PRO A 465 -6.26 -11.92 -33.05
C PRO A 465 -7.47 -12.86 -32.98
N ASN A 466 -8.30 -12.88 -34.01
CA ASN A 466 -9.54 -13.67 -34.06
C ASN A 466 -9.35 -15.07 -34.64
N THR A 467 -8.14 -15.42 -35.09
CA THR A 467 -7.85 -16.77 -35.58
C THR A 467 -7.70 -17.74 -34.41
N GLY A 468 -8.15 -18.98 -34.61
CA GLY A 468 -8.00 -20.05 -33.64
C GLY A 468 -6.54 -20.36 -33.31
N MET A 469 -6.25 -20.57 -32.03
CA MET A 469 -4.93 -21.01 -31.57
C MET A 469 -4.81 -22.53 -31.71
N THR A 470 -3.65 -23.03 -32.15
CA THR A 470 -3.38 -24.48 -32.13
C THR A 470 -2.87 -24.94 -30.77
N ARG A 471 -3.01 -26.24 -30.47
CA ARG A 471 -2.50 -26.86 -29.24
C ARG A 471 -1.00 -26.68 -29.08
N GLY A 472 -0.23 -26.88 -30.16
CA GLY A 472 1.22 -26.72 -30.15
C GLY A 472 1.66 -25.28 -29.86
N MET A 473 0.96 -24.30 -30.43
CA MET A 473 1.24 -22.88 -30.17
C MET A 473 0.94 -22.49 -28.72
N PHE A 474 -0.17 -22.97 -28.16
CA PHE A 474 -0.52 -22.68 -26.77
C PHE A 474 0.52 -23.23 -25.78
N VAL A 475 0.94 -24.48 -25.97
CA VAL A 475 1.97 -25.10 -25.13
C VAL A 475 3.34 -24.43 -25.30
N THR A 476 3.66 -23.98 -26.52
CA THR A 476 4.86 -23.18 -26.78
C THR A 476 4.88 -21.90 -25.95
N ALA A 477 3.76 -21.16 -25.91
CA ALA A 477 3.65 -19.95 -25.11
C ALA A 477 3.86 -20.22 -23.61
N LEU A 478 3.29 -21.31 -23.08
CA LEU A 478 3.49 -21.72 -21.69
C LEU A 478 4.94 -22.11 -21.39
N GLY A 479 5.59 -22.85 -22.29
CA GLY A 479 6.99 -23.23 -22.11
C GLY A 479 7.95 -22.04 -22.16
N ARG A 480 7.67 -21.05 -23.03
CA ARG A 480 8.40 -19.77 -23.04
C ARG A 480 8.19 -18.98 -21.75
N LEU A 481 6.95 -18.93 -21.25
CA LEU A 481 6.64 -18.27 -19.98
C LEU A 481 7.33 -18.95 -18.78
N ALA A 482 7.45 -20.28 -18.83
CA ALA A 482 8.18 -21.07 -17.83
C ALA A 482 9.72 -20.89 -17.92
N GLY A 483 10.24 -20.28 -18.99
CA GLY A 483 11.68 -20.04 -19.17
C GLY A 483 12.49 -21.32 -19.37
N ILE A 484 11.88 -22.37 -19.93
CA ILE A 484 12.55 -23.66 -20.12
C ILE A 484 13.66 -23.55 -21.18
N ASN A 485 14.74 -24.31 -20.99
CA ASN A 485 15.74 -24.49 -22.03
C ASN A 485 15.21 -25.51 -23.07
N PRO A 486 14.92 -25.10 -24.32
CA PRO A 486 14.36 -25.99 -25.33
C PRO A 486 15.29 -27.15 -25.69
N ASP A 487 16.60 -26.98 -25.57
CA ASP A 487 17.57 -28.02 -25.91
C ASP A 487 17.49 -29.23 -24.98
N SER A 488 16.96 -29.05 -23.77
CA SER A 488 16.72 -30.14 -22.82
C SER A 488 15.55 -31.05 -23.19
N TYR A 489 14.76 -30.73 -24.23
CA TYR A 489 13.50 -31.40 -24.54
C TYR A 489 13.33 -31.75 -26.03
N ARG A 490 14.41 -31.89 -26.79
CA ARG A 490 14.36 -32.13 -28.25
C ARG A 490 13.64 -33.43 -28.66
N THR A 491 13.62 -34.44 -27.79
CA THR A 491 12.98 -35.73 -28.05
C THR A 491 11.77 -35.95 -27.16
N GLY A 492 10.74 -36.61 -27.69
CA GLY A 492 9.54 -36.97 -26.94
C GLY A 492 8.86 -38.21 -27.49
N LYS A 493 7.70 -38.54 -26.89
CA LYS A 493 6.97 -39.78 -27.16
C LYS A 493 5.97 -39.71 -28.33
N PHE A 494 5.66 -38.51 -28.82
CA PHE A 494 4.64 -38.31 -29.84
C PHE A 494 5.23 -38.40 -31.25
N THR A 495 4.62 -39.20 -32.11
CA THR A 495 5.11 -39.47 -33.48
C THR A 495 4.75 -38.37 -34.47
N ASP A 496 3.73 -37.56 -34.18
CA ASP A 496 3.30 -36.41 -34.97
C ASP A 496 3.98 -35.09 -34.56
N VAL A 497 4.92 -35.15 -33.61
CA VAL A 497 5.76 -34.01 -33.19
C VAL A 497 7.15 -34.23 -33.76
N LYS A 498 7.44 -33.59 -34.90
CA LYS A 498 8.75 -33.68 -35.54
C LYS A 498 9.82 -32.98 -34.71
N ALA A 499 11.00 -33.57 -34.59
CA ALA A 499 12.08 -33.06 -33.72
C ALA A 499 12.60 -31.66 -34.11
N ASP A 500 12.45 -31.28 -35.38
CA ASP A 500 12.86 -30.01 -35.96
C ASP A 500 11.76 -28.93 -35.91
N ALA A 501 10.54 -29.28 -35.47
CA ALA A 501 9.46 -28.30 -35.32
C ALA A 501 9.71 -27.36 -34.13
N ASP A 502 9.46 -26.06 -34.31
CA ASP A 502 9.69 -25.04 -33.27
C ASP A 502 8.93 -25.31 -31.96
N TYR A 503 7.77 -25.95 -32.04
CA TYR A 503 6.96 -26.31 -30.87
C TYR A 503 7.41 -27.60 -30.18
N ALA A 504 8.22 -28.44 -30.84
CA ALA A 504 8.59 -29.76 -30.35
C ALA A 504 9.19 -29.76 -28.94
N PRO A 505 10.21 -28.94 -28.61
CA PRO A 505 10.77 -28.95 -27.26
C PRO A 505 9.75 -28.58 -26.18
N TYR A 506 8.84 -27.66 -26.48
CA TYR A 506 7.83 -27.22 -25.53
C TYR A 506 6.73 -28.28 -25.33
N VAL A 507 6.29 -28.94 -26.40
CA VAL A 507 5.34 -30.06 -26.31
C VAL A 507 5.94 -31.22 -25.51
N ASN A 508 7.20 -31.57 -25.76
CA ASN A 508 7.91 -32.64 -25.06
C ASN A 508 8.11 -32.31 -23.59
N TRP A 509 8.49 -31.08 -23.26
CA TRP A 509 8.56 -30.60 -21.88
C TRP A 509 7.21 -30.70 -21.17
N ALA A 510 6.15 -30.19 -21.79
CA ALA A 510 4.82 -30.21 -21.19
C ALA A 510 4.32 -31.64 -20.98
N ALA A 511 4.61 -32.55 -21.90
CA ALA A 511 4.29 -33.96 -21.76
C ALA A 511 5.09 -34.63 -20.64
N SER A 512 6.40 -34.35 -20.53
CA SER A 512 7.26 -34.96 -19.50
C SER A 512 6.90 -34.49 -18.09
N LYS A 513 6.40 -33.26 -17.94
CA LYS A 513 5.85 -32.72 -16.68
C LYS A 513 4.41 -33.16 -16.41
N GLY A 514 3.73 -33.80 -17.36
CA GLY A 514 2.32 -34.16 -17.25
C GLY A 514 1.39 -32.95 -17.25
N ILE A 515 1.78 -31.86 -17.91
CA ILE A 515 0.95 -30.67 -18.15
C ILE A 515 -0.07 -30.97 -19.24
N VAL A 516 0.34 -31.71 -20.28
CA VAL A 516 -0.51 -32.14 -21.38
C VAL A 516 -0.48 -33.66 -21.56
N SER A 517 -1.58 -34.20 -22.06
CA SER A 517 -1.67 -35.53 -22.66
C SER A 517 -1.87 -35.42 -24.17
N GLY A 518 -1.51 -36.49 -24.88
CA GLY A 518 -1.84 -36.64 -26.29
C GLY A 518 -3.32 -36.94 -26.49
N THR A 519 -3.79 -36.82 -27.75
CA THR A 519 -5.10 -37.35 -28.16
C THR A 519 -5.12 -38.88 -28.19
N THR A 520 -3.93 -39.47 -28.32
CA THR A 520 -3.65 -40.90 -28.08
C THR A 520 -2.34 -41.01 -27.29
N ASP A 521 -1.89 -42.23 -26.99
CA ASP A 521 -0.60 -42.45 -26.32
C ASP A 521 0.61 -41.94 -27.14
N THR A 522 0.48 -41.92 -28.47
CA THR A 522 1.55 -41.59 -29.42
C THR A 522 1.26 -40.38 -30.30
N THR A 523 0.09 -39.74 -30.19
CA THR A 523 -0.30 -38.58 -31.02
C THR A 523 -0.70 -37.40 -30.16
N PHE A 524 -0.16 -36.21 -30.44
CA PHE A 524 -0.47 -34.97 -29.70
C PHE A 524 -1.48 -34.06 -30.39
N ALA A 525 -1.52 -34.10 -31.72
CA ALA A 525 -2.22 -33.21 -32.63
C ALA A 525 -1.83 -31.72 -32.47
N PRO A 526 -0.56 -31.34 -32.73
CA PRO A 526 -0.06 -29.98 -32.49
C PRO A 526 -0.77 -28.89 -33.31
N ASP A 527 -1.20 -29.22 -34.52
CA ASP A 527 -1.84 -28.27 -35.45
C ASP A 527 -3.37 -28.18 -35.29
N SER A 528 -3.96 -29.04 -34.46
CA SER A 528 -5.38 -28.95 -34.12
C SER A 528 -5.67 -27.72 -33.28
N GLN A 529 -6.80 -27.08 -33.56
CA GLN A 529 -7.32 -25.97 -32.78
C GLN A 529 -7.59 -26.42 -31.33
N ILE A 530 -7.18 -25.59 -30.37
CA ILE A 530 -7.45 -25.86 -28.95
C ILE A 530 -8.85 -25.34 -28.58
N THR A 531 -9.63 -26.19 -27.91
CA THR A 531 -10.93 -25.76 -27.35
C THR A 531 -10.73 -25.02 -26.04
N ARG A 532 -11.69 -24.18 -25.65
CA ARG A 532 -11.61 -23.43 -24.39
C ARG A 532 -11.58 -24.31 -23.15
N GLU A 533 -12.28 -25.44 -23.17
CA GLU A 533 -12.21 -26.39 -22.04
C GLU A 533 -10.85 -27.10 -21.97
N GLN A 534 -10.22 -27.42 -23.11
CA GLN A 534 -8.87 -27.97 -23.15
C GLN A 534 -7.86 -26.94 -22.64
N MET A 535 -7.99 -25.67 -23.02
CA MET A 535 -7.17 -24.58 -22.50
C MET A 535 -7.24 -24.50 -20.97
N ALA A 536 -8.45 -24.59 -20.39
CA ALA A 536 -8.64 -24.58 -18.94
C ALA A 536 -7.93 -25.76 -18.24
N VAL A 537 -8.07 -26.98 -18.78
CA VAL A 537 -7.42 -28.19 -18.25
C VAL A 537 -5.89 -28.05 -18.29
N ILE A 538 -5.34 -27.59 -19.42
CA ILE A 538 -3.90 -27.41 -19.58
C ILE A 538 -3.36 -26.34 -18.61
N LEU A 539 -4.07 -25.22 -18.43
CA LEU A 539 -3.68 -24.19 -17.45
C LEU A 539 -3.70 -24.73 -16.03
N LYS A 540 -4.77 -25.43 -15.62
CA LYS A 540 -4.86 -26.06 -14.29
C LYS A 540 -3.70 -27.04 -14.05
N ASN A 541 -3.35 -27.84 -15.05
CA ASN A 541 -2.23 -28.77 -14.93
C ASN A 541 -0.89 -28.01 -14.89
N TYR A 542 -0.69 -27.01 -15.74
CA TYR A 542 0.50 -26.16 -15.74
C TYR A 542 0.74 -25.56 -14.35
N THR A 543 -0.31 -25.04 -13.72
CA THR A 543 -0.21 -24.42 -12.40
C THR A 543 0.15 -25.44 -11.33
N ALA A 544 -0.53 -26.58 -11.31
CA ALA A 544 -0.26 -27.65 -10.35
C ALA A 544 1.15 -28.24 -10.50
N LYS A 545 1.60 -28.49 -11.73
CA LYS A 545 2.90 -29.13 -12.02
C LYS A 545 4.09 -28.22 -11.78
N LEU A 546 3.89 -26.90 -11.79
CA LEU A 546 4.92 -25.91 -11.50
C LEU A 546 4.83 -25.31 -10.10
N GLY A 547 3.93 -25.84 -9.25
CA GLY A 547 3.81 -25.43 -7.85
C GLY A 547 3.17 -24.06 -7.64
N TYR A 548 2.42 -23.55 -8.63
CA TYR A 548 1.64 -22.33 -8.47
C TYR A 548 0.37 -22.61 -7.68
N THR A 549 0.16 -21.84 -6.62
CA THR A 549 -1.12 -21.81 -5.90
C THR A 549 -2.10 -20.94 -6.67
N ILE A 550 -3.24 -21.53 -7.06
CA ILE A 550 -4.28 -20.79 -7.78
C ILE A 550 -5.29 -20.25 -6.77
N PRO A 551 -5.48 -18.91 -6.72
CA PRO A 551 -6.45 -18.33 -5.80
C PRO A 551 -7.87 -18.58 -6.30
N LYS A 552 -8.82 -18.51 -5.39
CA LYS A 552 -10.25 -18.41 -5.66
C LYS A 552 -10.69 -17.00 -5.22
N THR A 553 -10.21 -15.99 -5.94
CA THR A 553 -10.48 -14.59 -5.64
C THR A 553 -11.91 -14.23 -6.04
N LEU A 554 -12.36 -14.73 -7.19
CA LEU A 554 -13.70 -14.52 -7.74
C LEU A 554 -14.68 -15.59 -7.27
N LYS A 555 -15.95 -15.19 -7.15
CA LYS A 555 -17.05 -16.10 -6.90
C LYS A 555 -17.22 -17.05 -8.09
N ALA A 556 -17.57 -18.29 -7.79
CA ALA A 556 -17.87 -19.28 -8.82
C ALA A 556 -19.08 -18.82 -9.65
N VAL A 557 -18.93 -18.88 -10.97
CA VAL A 557 -20.01 -18.57 -11.92
C VAL A 557 -20.54 -19.86 -12.51
N THR A 558 -21.86 -20.03 -12.45
CA THR A 558 -22.54 -21.07 -13.24
C THR A 558 -22.86 -20.51 -14.62
N PHE A 559 -22.16 -21.02 -15.62
CA PHE A 559 -22.38 -20.62 -17.01
C PHE A 559 -23.70 -21.19 -17.56
N ALA A 560 -24.33 -20.46 -18.48
CA ALA A 560 -25.57 -20.87 -19.13
C ALA A 560 -25.42 -22.18 -19.94
N ASP A 561 -24.20 -22.48 -20.40
CA ASP A 561 -23.84 -23.70 -21.11
C ASP A 561 -23.01 -24.67 -20.23
N ASN A 562 -23.13 -24.58 -18.90
CA ASN A 562 -22.41 -25.45 -17.96
C ASN A 562 -22.65 -26.95 -18.21
N ALA A 563 -23.83 -27.33 -18.72
CA ALA A 563 -24.14 -28.71 -19.10
C ALA A 563 -23.30 -29.23 -20.29
N LYS A 564 -22.73 -28.33 -21.12
CA LYS A 564 -21.85 -28.68 -22.25
C LYS A 564 -20.39 -28.81 -21.85
N ILE A 565 -20.01 -28.41 -20.63
CA ILE A 565 -18.64 -28.56 -20.13
C ILE A 565 -18.43 -30.04 -19.80
N SER A 566 -17.42 -30.65 -20.42
CA SER A 566 -17.10 -32.05 -20.18
C SER A 566 -16.78 -32.31 -18.70
N SER A 567 -17.11 -33.49 -18.19
CA SER A 567 -16.91 -33.86 -16.78
C SER A 567 -15.47 -33.64 -16.32
N GLN A 568 -14.50 -34.00 -17.16
CA GLN A 568 -13.06 -33.82 -16.93
C GLN A 568 -12.62 -32.36 -16.87
N ALA A 569 -13.34 -31.44 -17.53
CA ALA A 569 -12.97 -30.02 -17.57
C ALA A 569 -13.64 -29.16 -16.50
N LYS A 570 -14.76 -29.61 -15.90
CA LYS A 570 -15.55 -28.80 -14.94
C LYS A 570 -14.72 -28.17 -13.84
N GLU A 571 -13.88 -28.95 -13.18
CA GLU A 571 -13.04 -28.45 -12.09
C GLU A 571 -11.99 -27.45 -12.60
N ALA A 572 -11.43 -27.69 -13.78
CA ALA A 572 -10.46 -26.79 -14.39
C ALA A 572 -11.09 -25.46 -14.80
N VAL A 573 -12.25 -25.51 -15.45
CA VAL A 573 -13.02 -24.32 -15.83
C VAL A 573 -13.39 -23.50 -14.59
N GLN A 574 -13.93 -24.15 -13.56
CA GLN A 574 -14.27 -23.47 -12.31
C GLN A 574 -13.03 -22.85 -11.65
N SER A 575 -11.94 -23.59 -11.52
CA SER A 575 -10.73 -23.10 -10.85
C SER A 575 -10.11 -21.91 -11.59
N MET A 576 -9.99 -22.00 -12.92
CA MET A 576 -9.44 -20.91 -13.72
C MET A 576 -10.37 -19.69 -13.75
N GLN A 577 -11.68 -19.90 -13.68
CA GLN A 577 -12.66 -18.81 -13.55
C GLN A 577 -12.59 -18.12 -12.19
N GLN A 578 -12.54 -18.89 -11.11
CA GLN A 578 -12.44 -18.32 -9.76
C GLN A 578 -11.11 -17.61 -9.52
N ALA A 579 -10.05 -18.03 -10.19
CA ALA A 579 -8.78 -17.31 -10.18
C ALA A 579 -8.86 -15.96 -10.89
N GLY A 580 -9.76 -15.81 -11.86
CA GLY A 580 -9.80 -14.69 -12.79
C GLY A 580 -8.91 -14.88 -14.03
N ILE A 581 -8.34 -16.07 -14.25
CA ILE A 581 -7.49 -16.36 -15.41
C ILE A 581 -8.33 -16.48 -16.69
N LEU A 582 -9.43 -17.23 -16.61
CA LEU A 582 -10.38 -17.40 -17.71
C LEU A 582 -11.71 -16.75 -17.35
N ALA A 583 -12.30 -16.03 -18.30
CA ALA A 583 -13.62 -15.43 -18.12
C ALA A 583 -14.65 -16.09 -19.05
N GLY A 584 -15.93 -15.84 -18.79
CA GLY A 584 -16.98 -16.16 -19.74
C GLY A 584 -16.92 -15.28 -20.99
N LYS A 585 -17.70 -15.65 -21.99
CA LYS A 585 -18.04 -14.83 -23.15
C LYS A 585 -19.35 -14.08 -22.93
N THR A 586 -19.81 -13.36 -23.95
CA THR A 586 -21.14 -12.76 -23.99
C THR A 586 -22.25 -13.77 -23.65
N ASN A 587 -23.33 -13.29 -23.04
CA ASN A 587 -24.48 -14.09 -22.59
C ASN A 587 -24.17 -15.18 -21.55
N ASN A 588 -23.19 -14.95 -20.66
CA ASN A 588 -22.82 -15.85 -19.56
C ASN A 588 -22.49 -17.28 -20.06
N ARG A 589 -21.79 -17.40 -21.18
CA ARG A 589 -21.36 -18.70 -21.71
C ARG A 589 -19.88 -18.93 -21.51
N PHE A 590 -19.47 -20.16 -21.22
CA PHE A 590 -18.07 -20.54 -21.25
C PHE A 590 -17.60 -20.90 -22.65
N ASP A 591 -18.50 -21.45 -23.49
CA ASP A 591 -18.21 -21.94 -24.84
C ASP A 591 -17.15 -23.06 -24.86
N PRO A 592 -17.39 -24.20 -24.17
CA PRO A 592 -16.35 -25.21 -23.87
C PRO A 592 -15.73 -25.86 -25.12
N ALA A 593 -16.56 -26.17 -26.11
CA ALA A 593 -16.12 -26.77 -27.38
C ALA A 593 -15.66 -25.72 -28.42
N GLY A 594 -15.90 -24.43 -28.14
CA GLY A 594 -15.45 -23.35 -29.01
C GLY A 594 -13.94 -23.26 -29.05
N THR A 595 -13.39 -22.92 -30.22
CA THR A 595 -11.96 -22.69 -30.40
C THR A 595 -11.52 -21.44 -29.63
N ALA A 596 -10.45 -21.56 -28.84
CA ALA A 596 -9.83 -20.41 -28.21
C ALA A 596 -9.08 -19.57 -29.27
N THR A 597 -9.39 -18.28 -29.35
CA THR A 597 -8.71 -17.38 -30.28
C THR A 597 -7.35 -16.95 -29.73
N ARG A 598 -6.46 -16.46 -30.60
CA ARG A 598 -5.16 -15.90 -30.20
C ARG A 598 -5.30 -14.73 -29.22
N ALA A 599 -6.33 -13.90 -29.37
CA ALA A 599 -6.66 -12.81 -28.45
C ALA A 599 -7.11 -13.31 -27.06
N GLU A 600 -7.95 -14.35 -27.01
CA GLU A 600 -8.38 -14.97 -25.75
C GLU A 600 -7.18 -15.58 -25.01
N VAL A 601 -6.29 -16.27 -25.72
CA VAL A 601 -5.06 -16.84 -25.14
C VAL A 601 -4.13 -15.74 -24.62
N ALA A 602 -3.93 -14.66 -25.39
CA ALA A 602 -3.09 -13.55 -24.96
C ALA A 602 -3.59 -12.93 -23.64
N THR A 603 -4.90 -12.79 -23.54
CA THR A 603 -5.58 -12.27 -22.35
C THR A 603 -5.43 -13.21 -21.16
N ALA A 604 -5.64 -14.51 -21.34
CA ALA A 604 -5.47 -15.51 -20.28
C ALA A 604 -4.02 -15.57 -19.75
N LEU A 605 -3.03 -15.46 -20.63
CA LEU A 605 -1.61 -15.47 -20.26
C LEU A 605 -1.23 -14.24 -19.42
N ARG A 606 -1.69 -13.05 -19.79
CA ARG A 606 -1.47 -11.83 -19.01
C ARG A 606 -2.09 -11.94 -17.61
N ARG A 607 -3.37 -12.31 -17.55
CA ARG A 607 -4.08 -12.52 -16.27
C ARG A 607 -3.38 -13.53 -15.39
N PHE A 608 -2.94 -14.65 -15.98
CA PHE A 608 -2.17 -15.64 -15.23
C PHE A 608 -0.92 -15.03 -14.60
N VAL A 609 -0.14 -14.23 -15.35
CA VAL A 609 1.05 -13.55 -14.82
C VAL A 609 0.68 -12.58 -13.69
N GLU A 610 -0.35 -11.76 -13.88
CA GLU A 610 -0.82 -10.82 -12.85
C GLU A 610 -1.27 -11.54 -11.58
N ILE A 611 -2.05 -12.63 -11.71
CA ILE A 611 -2.60 -13.40 -10.59
C ILE A 611 -1.53 -14.12 -9.78
N ILE A 612 -0.45 -14.61 -10.41
CA ILE A 612 0.65 -15.23 -9.65
C ILE A 612 1.53 -14.20 -8.94
N ILE A 613 1.55 -12.95 -9.40
CA ILE A 613 2.25 -11.84 -8.75
C ILE A 613 1.40 -11.33 -7.58
N ASP A 614 0.15 -10.96 -7.84
CA ASP A 614 -0.83 -10.55 -6.85
C ASP A 614 -2.23 -11.05 -7.21
N SER A 615 -2.75 -11.97 -6.40
CA SER A 615 -4.11 -12.52 -6.53
C SER A 615 -5.24 -11.48 -6.52
N GLN A 616 -5.02 -10.25 -6.03
CA GLN A 616 -6.02 -9.19 -6.04
C GLN A 616 -6.25 -8.56 -7.41
N THR A 617 -5.33 -8.74 -8.35
CA THR A 617 -5.48 -8.30 -9.75
C THR A 617 -6.67 -8.92 -10.46
N ALA A 618 -7.32 -9.93 -9.87
CA ALA A 618 -8.61 -10.45 -10.35
C ALA A 618 -9.80 -9.55 -9.98
N ASN A 619 -9.66 -8.63 -9.00
CA ASN A 619 -10.63 -7.57 -8.73
C ASN A 619 -10.37 -6.36 -9.62
N GLY A 620 -11.13 -5.28 -9.43
CA GLY A 620 -10.98 -4.07 -10.23
C GLY A 620 -11.55 -4.22 -11.64
N TRP A 621 -11.01 -3.48 -12.60
CA TRP A 621 -11.49 -3.52 -13.98
C TRP A 621 -11.07 -4.82 -14.68
N GLN A 622 -12.05 -5.65 -15.02
CA GLN A 622 -11.84 -6.90 -15.73
C GLN A 622 -12.63 -6.92 -17.02
N GLN A 623 -11.97 -7.30 -18.11
CA GLN A 623 -12.64 -7.60 -19.36
C GLN A 623 -13.05 -9.07 -19.39
N ASN A 624 -14.09 -9.46 -20.12
CA ASN A 624 -14.37 -10.88 -20.35
C ASN A 624 -13.69 -11.35 -21.65
N ASP A 625 -13.86 -12.62 -22.02
CA ASP A 625 -13.23 -13.21 -23.20
C ASP A 625 -13.96 -12.84 -24.51
N SER A 626 -14.74 -11.75 -24.48
CA SER A 626 -15.44 -11.12 -25.61
C SER A 626 -15.27 -9.60 -25.62
N GLY A 627 -14.40 -9.04 -24.77
CA GLY A 627 -14.13 -7.61 -24.75
C GLY A 627 -15.08 -6.76 -23.89
N GLU A 628 -16.02 -7.38 -23.15
CA GLU A 628 -16.96 -6.65 -22.30
C GLU A 628 -16.37 -6.40 -20.90
N TRP A 629 -16.45 -5.17 -20.41
CA TRP A 629 -15.89 -4.79 -19.12
C TRP A 629 -16.87 -4.99 -17.97
N SER A 630 -16.35 -5.36 -16.81
CA SER A 630 -17.01 -5.33 -15.51
C SER A 630 -16.02 -4.81 -14.48
N TYR A 631 -16.51 -4.25 -13.37
CA TYR A 631 -15.67 -3.91 -12.23
C TYR A 631 -15.96 -4.91 -11.10
N TYR A 632 -14.93 -5.60 -10.61
CA TYR A 632 -15.05 -6.59 -9.55
C TYR A 632 -14.66 -6.01 -8.20
N LYS A 633 -15.52 -6.23 -7.20
CA LYS A 633 -15.23 -5.91 -5.81
C LYS A 633 -15.53 -7.15 -4.97
N ASN A 634 -14.55 -7.57 -4.17
CA ASN A 634 -14.65 -8.72 -3.28
C ASN A 634 -15.04 -10.02 -4.01
N GLY A 635 -14.58 -10.17 -5.25
CA GLY A 635 -14.86 -11.33 -6.09
C GLY A 635 -16.20 -11.33 -6.82
N GLU A 636 -17.00 -10.26 -6.71
CA GLU A 636 -18.29 -10.11 -7.40
C GLU A 636 -18.32 -8.87 -8.31
N PRO A 637 -19.03 -8.91 -9.45
CA PRO A 637 -19.15 -7.75 -10.31
C PRO A 637 -20.10 -6.71 -9.67
N VAL A 638 -19.69 -5.45 -9.68
CA VAL A 638 -20.50 -4.30 -9.24
C VAL A 638 -21.69 -4.10 -10.18
N LYS A 639 -22.85 -3.75 -9.61
CA LYS A 639 -24.13 -3.61 -10.33
C LYS A 639 -24.72 -2.21 -10.09
N GLY A 640 -25.35 -1.64 -11.11
CA GLY A 640 -25.95 -0.31 -11.05
C GLY A 640 -24.93 0.83 -11.13
N TRP A 641 -25.21 1.94 -10.45
CA TRP A 641 -24.32 3.09 -10.42
C TRP A 641 -23.02 2.76 -9.68
N PHE A 642 -21.89 3.07 -10.32
CA PHE A 642 -20.57 2.86 -9.77
C PHE A 642 -19.72 4.12 -9.98
N SER A 643 -18.78 4.40 -9.08
CA SER A 643 -17.84 5.53 -9.22
C SER A 643 -16.46 5.14 -8.73
N VAL A 644 -15.45 5.46 -9.54
CA VAL A 644 -14.03 5.25 -9.28
C VAL A 644 -13.25 6.30 -10.06
N ASP A 645 -12.13 6.79 -9.53
CA ASP A 645 -11.29 7.81 -10.16
C ASP A 645 -12.06 9.06 -10.62
N GLN A 646 -12.97 9.55 -9.78
CA GLN A 646 -13.84 10.70 -10.06
C GLN A 646 -14.74 10.55 -11.30
N LYS A 647 -14.79 9.36 -11.91
CA LYS A 647 -15.66 9.01 -13.03
C LYS A 647 -16.85 8.19 -12.52
N LYS A 648 -17.99 8.35 -13.17
CA LYS A 648 -19.22 7.61 -12.88
C LYS A 648 -19.53 6.65 -14.01
N TYR A 649 -19.91 5.41 -13.69
CA TYR A 649 -20.19 4.34 -14.64
C TYR A 649 -21.57 3.75 -14.35
N TRP A 650 -22.17 3.13 -15.36
CA TRP A 650 -23.35 2.31 -15.20
C TRP A 650 -23.05 0.85 -15.50
N MET A 651 -23.26 0.00 -14.51
CA MET A 651 -23.13 -1.44 -14.62
C MET A 651 -24.52 -2.07 -14.72
N ASP A 652 -24.70 -3.01 -15.64
CA ASP A 652 -25.94 -3.75 -15.83
C ASP A 652 -26.41 -4.39 -14.50
N LYS A 653 -27.68 -4.19 -14.13
CA LYS A 653 -28.20 -4.63 -12.82
C LYS A 653 -28.23 -6.16 -12.67
N THR A 654 -28.23 -6.91 -13.77
CA THR A 654 -28.27 -8.37 -13.75
C THR A 654 -26.87 -8.94 -13.78
N THR A 655 -26.09 -8.52 -14.77
CA THR A 655 -24.80 -9.13 -15.14
C THR A 655 -23.59 -8.39 -14.58
N GLY A 656 -23.73 -7.13 -14.19
CA GLY A 656 -22.62 -6.27 -13.76
C GLY A 656 -21.70 -5.80 -14.89
N LYS A 657 -22.11 -5.96 -16.15
CA LYS A 657 -21.37 -5.47 -17.31
C LYS A 657 -21.49 -3.96 -17.47
N MET A 658 -20.39 -3.30 -17.76
CA MET A 658 -20.33 -1.86 -17.99
C MET A 658 -21.03 -1.48 -19.30
N PHE A 659 -21.91 -0.49 -19.23
CA PHE A 659 -22.45 0.17 -20.41
C PHE A 659 -21.49 1.26 -20.90
N SER A 660 -21.27 1.35 -22.22
CA SER A 660 -20.40 2.35 -22.83
C SER A 660 -20.89 2.76 -24.22
N ASN A 661 -20.34 3.87 -24.72
CA ASN A 661 -20.52 4.37 -26.08
C ASN A 661 -21.98 4.58 -26.52
N GLY A 662 -22.75 5.37 -25.76
CA GLY A 662 -24.12 5.68 -26.16
C GLY A 662 -25.01 6.27 -25.07
N TRP A 663 -26.27 6.48 -25.44
CA TRP A 663 -27.33 6.92 -24.54
C TRP A 663 -27.97 5.73 -23.81
N LYS A 664 -28.24 5.90 -22.51
CA LYS A 664 -28.97 4.95 -21.70
C LYS A 664 -30.02 5.67 -20.85
N GLN A 665 -31.25 5.18 -20.91
CA GLN A 665 -32.28 5.58 -19.98
C GLN A 665 -32.13 4.81 -18.67
N ILE A 666 -31.98 5.54 -17.56
CA ILE A 666 -31.88 5.01 -16.21
C ILE A 666 -32.86 5.79 -15.35
N ASP A 667 -33.82 5.08 -14.73
CA ASP A 667 -34.84 5.66 -13.84
C ASP A 667 -35.55 6.89 -14.46
N GLY A 668 -35.92 6.79 -15.75
CA GLY A 668 -36.64 7.83 -16.49
C GLY A 668 -35.78 9.00 -17.00
N LYS A 669 -34.47 9.01 -16.73
CA LYS A 669 -33.52 10.04 -17.20
C LYS A 669 -32.56 9.48 -18.24
N GLN A 670 -32.18 10.31 -19.20
CA GLN A 670 -31.21 9.95 -20.24
C GLN A 670 -29.80 10.33 -19.81
N TYR A 671 -28.86 9.39 -19.95
CA TYR A 671 -27.45 9.57 -19.65
C TYR A 671 -26.60 9.13 -20.85
N TYR A 672 -25.58 9.90 -21.19
CA TYR A 672 -24.61 9.52 -22.23
C TYR A 672 -23.32 8.99 -21.58
N PHE A 673 -22.77 7.93 -22.16
CA PHE A 673 -21.53 7.29 -21.72
C PHE A 673 -20.51 7.27 -22.86
N TYR A 674 -19.27 7.65 -22.57
CA TYR A 674 -18.15 7.62 -23.51
C TYR A 674 -17.71 6.19 -23.82
N VAL A 675 -16.75 6.05 -24.74
CA VAL A 675 -16.18 4.74 -25.15
C VAL A 675 -15.50 4.02 -23.97
N ASP A 676 -14.89 4.77 -23.05
CA ASP A 676 -14.32 4.22 -21.82
C ASP A 676 -15.39 3.87 -20.76
N GLY A 677 -16.67 4.05 -21.09
CA GLY A 677 -17.82 3.80 -20.21
C GLY A 677 -18.06 4.87 -19.16
N SER A 678 -17.24 5.92 -19.09
CA SER A 678 -17.49 7.01 -18.16
C SER A 678 -18.69 7.86 -18.60
N MET A 679 -19.54 8.22 -17.64
CA MET A 679 -20.72 9.06 -17.85
C MET A 679 -20.27 10.49 -18.16
N ALA A 680 -20.84 11.09 -19.20
CA ALA A 680 -20.63 12.49 -19.48
C ALA A 680 -21.21 13.36 -18.35
N VAL A 681 -20.41 14.31 -17.86
CA VAL A 681 -20.81 15.30 -16.85
C VAL A 681 -20.91 16.68 -17.51
N ASN A 682 -21.96 17.45 -17.19
CA ASN A 682 -22.20 18.82 -17.70
C ASN A 682 -22.42 18.98 -19.22
N THR A 683 -23.01 17.99 -19.90
CA THR A 683 -23.37 18.16 -21.32
C THR A 683 -24.78 18.76 -21.46
N THR A 684 -24.88 20.08 -21.70
CA THR A 684 -26.12 20.71 -22.20
C THR A 684 -26.42 20.18 -23.60
N SER A 685 -27.32 19.22 -23.70
CA SER A 685 -27.79 18.71 -24.99
C SER A 685 -28.99 19.55 -25.43
N SER A 686 -28.79 20.52 -26.31
CA SER A 686 -29.88 21.20 -27.00
C SER A 686 -30.44 20.26 -28.08
N PHE A 687 -31.49 19.51 -27.77
CA PHE A 687 -32.25 18.80 -28.79
C PHE A 687 -33.14 19.82 -29.52
N ARG A 688 -32.78 20.22 -30.74
CA ARG A 688 -33.76 20.73 -31.71
C ARG A 688 -34.39 19.49 -32.34
N PHE A 689 -35.63 19.19 -31.95
CA PHE A 689 -36.51 18.41 -32.81
C PHE A 689 -36.79 19.29 -34.04
N ILE A 690 -36.34 18.85 -35.22
CA ILE A 690 -36.83 19.34 -36.52
C ILE A 690 -37.91 18.37 -36.96
#